data_AF-A0A3B1E0Q2-F1
#
_entry.id   AF-A0A3B1E0Q2-F1
#
_cell.length_a   1.000
_cell.length_b   1.000
_cell.length_c   1.000
_cell.angle_alpha   90.00
_cell.angle_beta   90.00
_cell.angle_gamma   90.00
#
_symmetry.space_group_name_H-M   'P 1'
#
loop_
_entity.id
_entity.type
_entity.pdbx_description
1 polymer ?
#
loop_
_entity_poly.entity_id
_entity_poly.type
_entity_poly.pdbx_seq_one_letter_code
_entity_poly.pdbx_strand_id
1 'polypeptide(L)'
;MKIFTHFLLTFVFLAGAVQSAQSQILSPGLFGLGDNRQKSEAPSVIIQLTPKTAQPGDEVTLSIRITLPPDGYTYSMKKGLGGSPTKIDIKTIVGLESVSEFIPDRKPVRKYEEIFKKNVEKYTEQVTWKRKYRILPNANLKTVAVKGMLRYQYCDARQCAIKNEPILLTLLDDGKVFVSQSTKKILETHPYSFKKIPTRGRKKKPDPLSLQFSLSPENAKPGEIVTLSITMQLDKDWHVYAQTQDPKNVGLPVKLNAKNLYQLEPTDGKFTPSRQPETKHIQPGNIEQKLFHNTITWKQKFKVSKDAQQGKYGLRGQIRYQVCEKVCLPPRPQKFALGVVKKGNLLSGAQSEGDNFKIKSQAGLSDEFQLLPPKGVKEVEGGVLYYLALAFIGGLFLNVMPCVLPVLAIKVLSFVKQAGESRGKILALNLSYSFGVITVFLILAGFAVSIGMGLGQQFQKPEFNIFMASFIFAMALSLLGVFEIPVLGLVNTAASGEQKEGMTGAFITGIFATLLATPCAGPFMGPILAWSAKQEPMVAFSVWTMLGIGMASPYLVFGLFPQAVKLLPKPGMWMVRFKEFSGFALMATVIYFVYILQKEFTLTVMLLLILLGISIGVWMIGNFYTQVTPLAQKNKIRATAFTITALLCFLGWYGNYRSRNGLELPWENFSTQKLQASRINKKTILIDFTASWCPNCKVNEGIALNRKKTLDFVKKHDIETFKADFSGFSPEIKAWLKRFKSETIPLTVIIPANKPNTAIVFRTIFSEKALIENLNYAVELSKTPDSKIATTKQSTRE
;
A
#
# COMPACT_ATOMS: atom_id res chain seq x y z
N MET A 1 2.15 -43.45 16.06
CA MET A 1 3.19 -43.10 15.06
C MET A 1 2.60 -43.02 13.65
N LYS A 2 2.03 -44.09 13.05
CA LYS A 2 1.42 -44.06 11.70
C LYS A 2 0.37 -42.95 11.48
N ILE A 3 -0.55 -42.75 12.43
CA ILE A 3 -1.56 -41.68 12.37
C ILE A 3 -0.90 -40.29 12.37
N PHE A 4 0.17 -40.11 13.14
CA PHE A 4 0.90 -38.84 13.26
C PHE A 4 1.69 -38.52 11.99
N THR A 5 2.32 -39.52 11.38
CA THR A 5 3.06 -39.37 10.12
C THR A 5 2.13 -39.09 8.95
N HIS A 6 0.96 -39.75 8.90
CA HIS A 6 -0.09 -39.43 7.93
C HIS A 6 -0.60 -38.02 8.15
N PHE A 7 -0.99 -37.64 9.37
CA PHE A 7 -1.49 -36.30 9.66
C PHE A 7 -0.50 -35.19 9.28
N LEU A 8 0.81 -35.38 9.50
CA LEU A 8 1.86 -34.43 9.10
C LEU A 8 2.01 -34.30 7.58
N LEU A 9 2.00 -35.43 6.86
CA LEU A 9 2.08 -35.46 5.39
C LEU A 9 0.82 -34.84 4.76
N THR A 10 -0.35 -35.17 5.29
CA THR A 10 -1.63 -34.60 4.87
C THR A 10 -1.66 -33.10 5.17
N PHE A 11 -1.12 -32.65 6.32
CA PHE A 11 -1.04 -31.24 6.70
C PHE A 11 -0.14 -30.41 5.77
N VAL A 12 1.05 -30.92 5.40
CA VAL A 12 1.96 -30.24 4.45
C VAL A 12 1.36 -30.16 3.04
N PHE A 13 0.69 -31.23 2.59
CA PHE A 13 0.00 -31.25 1.29
C PHE A 13 -1.26 -30.36 1.26
N LEU A 14 -2.06 -30.35 2.33
CA LEU A 14 -3.23 -29.47 2.45
C LEU A 14 -2.85 -27.99 2.55
N ALA A 15 -1.78 -27.65 3.28
CA ALA A 15 -1.28 -26.28 3.34
C ALA A 15 -0.90 -25.75 1.95
N GLY A 16 -0.27 -26.56 1.10
CA GLY A 16 0.06 -26.21 -0.28
C GLY A 16 -1.15 -26.09 -1.21
N ALA A 17 -2.15 -26.96 -1.08
CA ALA A 17 -3.37 -26.96 -1.91
C ALA A 17 -4.40 -25.89 -1.52
N VAL A 18 -4.39 -25.42 -0.27
CA VAL A 18 -5.29 -24.35 0.20
C VAL A 18 -4.72 -22.97 -0.12
N GLN A 19 -3.40 -22.84 -0.16
CA GLN A 19 -2.74 -21.58 -0.54
C GLN A 19 -3.00 -21.19 -2.00
N SER A 20 -3.21 -22.18 -2.88
CA SER A 20 -3.72 -21.95 -4.23
C SER A 20 -5.21 -21.59 -4.23
N ALA A 21 -6.05 -22.24 -3.43
CA ALA A 21 -7.48 -21.93 -3.32
C ALA A 21 -7.75 -20.52 -2.77
N GLN A 22 -7.01 -20.07 -1.76
CA GLN A 22 -7.17 -18.73 -1.17
C GLN A 22 -6.75 -17.60 -2.13
N SER A 23 -5.78 -17.87 -3.03
CA SER A 23 -5.45 -16.93 -4.11
C SER A 23 -6.56 -16.80 -5.15
N GLN A 24 -7.41 -17.82 -5.31
CA GLN A 24 -8.57 -17.80 -6.20
C GLN A 24 -9.76 -17.04 -5.60
N ILE A 25 -9.91 -17.01 -4.26
CA ILE A 25 -10.95 -16.23 -3.56
C ILE A 25 -10.76 -14.71 -3.75
N LEU A 26 -9.56 -14.26 -4.12
CA LEU A 26 -9.25 -12.83 -4.26
C LEU A 26 -9.46 -12.32 -5.70
N SER A 27 -10.03 -13.11 -6.60
CA SER A 27 -10.30 -12.68 -7.97
C SER A 27 -11.41 -11.61 -8.01
N PRO A 28 -11.34 -10.62 -8.91
CA PRO A 28 -12.35 -9.55 -9.01
C PRO A 28 -13.75 -10.00 -9.46
N GLY A 29 -13.96 -11.29 -9.76
CA GLY A 29 -15.19 -11.84 -10.35
C GLY A 29 -16.13 -12.54 -9.36
N LEU A 30 -15.96 -12.33 -8.05
CA LEU A 30 -16.44 -13.22 -6.98
C LEU A 30 -17.97 -13.52 -6.95
N PHE A 31 -18.81 -12.79 -7.67
CA PHE A 31 -20.26 -12.99 -7.61
C PHE A 31 -21.01 -13.02 -8.94
N GLY A 32 -20.38 -12.83 -10.11
CA GLY A 32 -21.13 -12.61 -11.36
C GLY A 32 -22.06 -11.38 -11.33
N LEU A 33 -22.15 -10.69 -10.19
CA LEU A 33 -22.47 -9.28 -10.07
C LEU A 33 -21.28 -8.55 -10.69
N GLY A 34 -21.38 -8.30 -11.99
CA GLY A 34 -20.41 -7.52 -12.73
C GLY A 34 -20.12 -6.20 -12.00
N ASP A 35 -19.01 -5.57 -12.37
CA ASP A 35 -18.67 -4.18 -12.05
C ASP A 35 -19.77 -3.24 -12.58
N ASN A 36 -20.95 -3.30 -11.96
CA ASN A 36 -22.03 -2.35 -12.07
C ASN A 36 -21.82 -1.27 -11.02
N ARG A 37 -20.56 -0.79 -10.90
CA ARG A 37 -20.38 0.65 -10.79
C ARG A 37 -20.84 1.22 -12.12
N GLN A 38 -22.15 1.42 -12.27
CA GLN A 38 -22.62 2.56 -13.03
C GLN A 38 -21.76 3.73 -12.55
N LYS A 39 -20.92 4.25 -13.46
CA LYS A 39 -20.15 5.46 -13.25
C LYS A 39 -21.11 6.47 -12.64
N SER A 40 -21.02 6.73 -11.35
CA SER A 40 -21.62 7.92 -10.79
C SER A 40 -20.87 9.06 -11.46
N GLU A 41 -21.51 9.71 -12.43
CA GLU A 41 -20.96 10.88 -13.08
C GLU A 41 -20.59 11.91 -12.00
N ALA A 42 -19.49 12.63 -12.19
CA ALA A 42 -19.10 13.66 -11.24
C ALA A 42 -19.91 14.94 -11.50
N PRO A 43 -20.26 15.72 -10.46
CA PRO A 43 -20.88 17.03 -10.67
C PRO A 43 -19.95 17.93 -11.48
N SER A 44 -20.51 18.67 -12.44
CA SER A 44 -19.77 19.61 -13.28
C SER A 44 -20.09 21.06 -12.89
N VAL A 45 -19.10 21.95 -12.98
CA VAL A 45 -19.24 23.35 -12.61
C VAL A 45 -18.84 24.24 -13.78
N ILE A 46 -19.72 25.14 -14.18
CA ILE A 46 -19.52 26.13 -15.23
C ILE A 46 -19.57 27.52 -14.62
N ILE A 47 -18.51 28.30 -14.80
CA ILE A 47 -18.38 29.67 -14.30
C ILE A 47 -18.22 30.58 -15.50
N GLN A 48 -19.01 31.66 -15.60
CA GLN A 48 -18.93 32.59 -16.74
C GLN A 48 -19.35 34.01 -16.34
N LEU A 49 -18.84 35.01 -17.06
CA LEU A 49 -19.35 36.39 -17.04
C LEU A 49 -20.20 36.64 -18.29
N THR A 50 -21.28 37.40 -18.14
CA THR A 50 -22.19 37.77 -19.24
C THR A 50 -22.51 39.27 -19.15
N PRO A 51 -22.43 40.04 -20.24
CA PRO A 51 -22.08 39.64 -21.62
C PRO A 51 -20.61 39.20 -21.77
N LYS A 52 -20.32 38.41 -22.82
CA LYS A 52 -18.96 37.92 -23.12
C LYS A 52 -18.02 39.02 -23.61
N THR A 53 -18.55 40.17 -23.96
CA THR A 53 -17.85 41.39 -24.37
C THR A 53 -18.40 42.54 -23.52
N ALA A 54 -17.52 43.30 -22.86
CA ALA A 54 -17.93 44.41 -22.00
C ALA A 54 -16.90 45.55 -22.04
N GLN A 55 -17.37 46.79 -21.93
CA GLN A 55 -16.58 48.01 -21.90
C GLN A 55 -16.56 48.63 -20.48
N PRO A 56 -15.61 49.53 -20.18
CA PRO A 56 -15.63 50.28 -18.92
C PRO A 56 -16.97 51.01 -18.74
N GLY A 57 -17.61 50.85 -17.58
CA GLY A 57 -18.96 51.36 -17.29
C GLY A 57 -20.08 50.31 -17.42
N ASP A 58 -19.87 49.22 -18.15
CA ASP A 58 -20.89 48.18 -18.34
C ASP A 58 -21.15 47.34 -17.07
N GLU A 59 -22.37 46.81 -16.98
CA GLU A 59 -22.71 45.79 -15.99
C GLU A 59 -22.46 44.37 -16.54
N VAL A 60 -21.67 43.59 -15.79
CA VAL A 60 -21.37 42.18 -16.07
C VAL A 60 -21.92 41.29 -14.97
N THR A 61 -22.56 40.20 -15.35
CA THR A 61 -23.13 39.20 -14.42
C THR A 61 -22.22 37.99 -14.34
N LEU A 62 -21.68 37.71 -13.15
CA LEU A 62 -21.00 36.45 -12.84
C LEU A 62 -22.05 35.38 -12.56
N SER A 63 -22.04 34.31 -13.35
CA SER A 63 -22.89 33.13 -13.13
C SER A 63 -22.05 31.88 -12.85
N ILE A 64 -22.42 31.16 -11.80
CA ILE A 64 -21.80 29.91 -11.35
C ILE A 64 -22.88 28.84 -11.38
N ARG A 65 -22.84 27.97 -12.40
CA ARG A 65 -23.76 26.84 -12.57
C ARG A 65 -23.10 25.57 -12.07
N ILE A 66 -23.76 24.87 -11.15
CA ILE A 66 -23.43 23.49 -10.78
C ILE A 66 -24.46 22.59 -11.45
N THR A 67 -24.01 21.58 -12.18
CA THR A 67 -24.84 20.51 -12.73
C THR A 67 -24.55 19.23 -11.97
N LEU A 68 -25.58 18.65 -11.39
CA LEU A 68 -25.57 17.49 -10.51
C LEU A 68 -26.07 16.25 -11.27
N PRO A 69 -25.44 15.08 -11.08
CA PRO A 69 -25.93 13.81 -11.62
C PRO A 69 -27.35 13.46 -11.12
N PRO A 70 -28.04 12.52 -11.77
CA PRO A 70 -29.31 11.98 -11.28
C PRO A 70 -29.20 11.53 -9.81
N ASP A 71 -30.22 11.83 -9.00
CA ASP A 71 -30.29 11.58 -7.55
C ASP A 71 -29.26 12.34 -6.69
N GLY A 72 -28.42 13.16 -7.29
CA GLY A 72 -27.47 14.03 -6.61
C GLY A 72 -28.09 15.36 -6.15
N TYR A 73 -27.66 15.85 -4.99
CA TYR A 73 -28.07 17.15 -4.46
C TYR A 73 -26.90 17.93 -3.81
N THR A 74 -27.04 19.26 -3.77
CA THR A 74 -26.18 20.16 -3.00
C THR A 74 -27.02 21.05 -2.08
N TYR A 75 -26.43 21.53 -0.99
CA TYR A 75 -27.12 22.37 0.00
C TYR A 75 -27.15 23.85 -0.38
N SER A 76 -28.12 24.58 0.16
CA SER A 76 -28.23 26.03 -0.03
C SER A 76 -27.09 26.81 0.63
N MET A 77 -27.02 28.12 0.37
CA MET A 77 -26.02 29.01 0.99
C MET A 77 -26.36 29.38 2.44
N LYS A 78 -27.57 29.04 2.93
CA LYS A 78 -28.01 29.38 4.28
C LYS A 78 -27.37 28.45 5.31
N LYS A 79 -26.77 29.03 6.34
CA LYS A 79 -26.20 28.27 7.47
C LYS A 79 -27.33 27.59 8.27
N GLY A 80 -27.09 26.37 8.74
CA GLY A 80 -27.97 25.67 9.67
C GLY A 80 -29.10 24.86 9.05
N LEU A 81 -29.34 24.95 7.74
CA LEU A 81 -30.46 24.28 7.04
C LEU A 81 -29.99 23.07 6.20
N GLY A 82 -29.14 22.20 6.76
CA GLY A 82 -28.64 20.97 6.13
C GLY A 82 -27.22 20.60 6.54
N GLY A 83 -26.49 19.97 5.61
CA GLY A 83 -25.05 19.70 5.69
C GLY A 83 -24.18 20.96 5.54
N SER A 84 -22.98 20.82 4.99
CA SER A 84 -22.08 21.96 4.74
C SER A 84 -22.68 22.89 3.67
N PRO A 85 -23.01 24.15 4.00
CA PRO A 85 -23.67 25.05 3.06
C PRO A 85 -22.76 25.42 1.89
N THR A 86 -23.36 25.67 0.73
CA THR A 86 -22.61 26.18 -0.44
C THR A 86 -22.05 27.56 -0.10
N LYS A 87 -20.73 27.74 -0.24
CA LYS A 87 -20.04 29.00 0.05
C LYS A 87 -19.27 29.47 -1.17
N ILE A 88 -19.61 30.66 -1.65
CA ILE A 88 -18.90 31.35 -2.73
C ILE A 88 -18.09 32.48 -2.10
N ASP A 89 -16.77 32.32 -2.08
CA ASP A 89 -15.84 33.25 -1.44
C ASP A 89 -15.01 33.99 -2.51
N ILE A 90 -15.33 35.26 -2.75
CA ILE A 90 -14.59 36.10 -3.70
C ILE A 90 -13.49 36.83 -2.92
N LYS A 91 -12.23 36.46 -3.19
CA LYS A 91 -11.06 36.94 -2.43
C LYS A 91 -10.41 38.17 -3.03
N THR A 92 -10.52 38.35 -4.35
CA THR A 92 -9.90 39.47 -5.04
C THR A 92 -10.78 39.91 -6.19
N ILE A 93 -11.09 41.19 -6.20
CA ILE A 93 -11.82 41.86 -7.26
C ILE A 93 -10.93 43.03 -7.70
N VAL A 94 -10.61 43.11 -8.98
CA VAL A 94 -9.80 44.20 -9.55
C VAL A 94 -10.62 44.83 -10.67
N GLY A 95 -10.80 46.15 -10.63
CA GLY A 95 -11.50 46.92 -11.68
C GLY A 95 -13.01 46.69 -11.78
N LEU A 96 -13.63 46.01 -10.80
CA LEU A 96 -15.07 45.75 -10.71
C LEU A 96 -15.60 46.16 -9.35
N GLU A 97 -16.82 46.66 -9.31
CA GLU A 97 -17.59 46.92 -8.09
C GLU A 97 -18.81 46.00 -8.05
N SER A 98 -19.11 45.41 -6.88
CA SER A 98 -20.26 44.51 -6.78
C SER A 98 -21.56 45.29 -6.58
N VAL A 99 -22.55 45.03 -7.44
CA VAL A 99 -23.86 45.72 -7.41
C VAL A 99 -24.90 44.94 -6.61
N SER A 100 -24.72 43.62 -6.46
CA SER A 100 -25.67 42.76 -5.75
C SER A 100 -24.99 41.68 -4.90
N GLU A 101 -25.74 41.01 -4.04
CA GLU A 101 -25.36 39.72 -3.47
C GLU A 101 -25.52 38.56 -4.48
N PHE A 102 -25.08 37.36 -4.12
CA PHE A 102 -25.31 36.15 -4.92
C PHE A 102 -26.74 35.67 -4.75
N ILE A 103 -27.49 35.62 -5.85
CA ILE A 103 -28.87 35.16 -5.88
C ILE A 103 -28.93 33.87 -6.72
N PRO A 104 -29.52 32.77 -6.20
CA PRO A 104 -29.74 31.56 -6.99
C PRO A 104 -30.83 31.80 -8.04
N ASP A 105 -30.75 31.10 -9.16
CA ASP A 105 -31.72 31.15 -10.26
C ASP A 105 -33.09 30.58 -9.88
N ARG A 106 -33.17 29.76 -8.84
CA ARG A 106 -34.43 29.21 -8.30
C ARG A 106 -34.39 29.08 -6.77
N LYS A 107 -35.56 28.97 -6.15
CA LYS A 107 -35.67 28.69 -4.70
C LYS A 107 -35.24 27.22 -4.43
N PRO A 108 -34.53 26.94 -3.32
CA PRO A 108 -34.19 25.57 -2.96
C PRO A 108 -35.43 24.79 -2.52
N VAL A 109 -35.42 23.48 -2.74
CA VAL A 109 -36.47 22.59 -2.24
C VAL A 109 -36.24 22.37 -0.74
N ARG A 110 -37.27 22.64 0.07
CA ARG A 110 -37.26 22.32 1.50
C ARG A 110 -37.85 20.93 1.70
N LYS A 111 -37.05 20.01 2.27
CA LYS A 111 -37.50 18.67 2.63
C LYS A 111 -37.05 18.33 4.04
N TYR A 112 -37.90 17.69 4.82
CA TYR A 112 -37.51 17.16 6.13
C TYR A 112 -36.54 15.99 5.92
N GLU A 113 -35.36 16.06 6.53
CA GLU A 113 -34.40 14.95 6.52
C GLU A 113 -34.24 14.37 7.92
N GLU A 114 -34.51 13.07 8.01
CA GLU A 114 -34.54 12.31 9.25
C GLU A 114 -33.16 12.27 9.94
N ILE A 115 -32.10 12.20 9.13
CA ILE A 115 -30.70 12.21 9.57
C ILE A 115 -30.36 13.47 10.38
N PHE A 116 -30.93 14.62 9.99
CA PHE A 116 -30.67 15.90 10.64
C PHE A 116 -31.79 16.35 11.57
N LYS A 117 -32.89 15.57 11.66
CA LYS A 117 -34.13 15.89 12.40
C LYS A 117 -34.63 17.32 12.17
N LYS A 118 -34.50 17.82 10.93
CA LYS A 118 -34.88 19.19 10.56
C LYS A 118 -35.17 19.31 9.06
N ASN A 119 -35.85 20.40 8.70
CA ASN A 119 -36.00 20.79 7.31
C ASN A 119 -34.66 21.27 6.74
N VAL A 120 -34.25 20.67 5.63
CA VAL A 120 -33.05 21.05 4.89
C VAL A 120 -33.41 21.69 3.56
N GLU A 121 -32.60 22.64 3.11
CA GLU A 121 -32.72 23.30 1.81
C GLU A 121 -31.72 22.73 0.81
N LYS A 122 -32.22 22.11 -0.26
CA LYS A 122 -31.38 21.47 -1.28
C LYS A 122 -31.74 21.84 -2.71
N TYR A 123 -30.74 21.73 -3.59
CA TYR A 123 -30.88 21.81 -5.04
C TYR A 123 -30.51 20.46 -5.65
N THR A 124 -31.37 19.96 -6.55
CA THR A 124 -31.15 18.78 -7.39
C THR A 124 -30.92 19.22 -8.84
N GLU A 125 -30.42 18.33 -9.70
CA GLU A 125 -30.19 18.53 -11.15
C GLU A 125 -29.19 19.64 -11.52
N GLN A 126 -29.52 20.90 -11.26
CA GLN A 126 -28.63 22.04 -11.48
C GLN A 126 -29.04 23.25 -10.65
N VAL A 127 -28.12 24.17 -10.41
CA VAL A 127 -28.41 25.47 -9.79
C VAL A 127 -27.39 26.48 -10.25
N THR A 128 -27.85 27.69 -10.58
CA THR A 128 -26.99 28.79 -11.02
C THR A 128 -27.05 29.95 -10.04
N TRP A 129 -25.94 30.29 -9.40
CA TRP A 129 -25.83 31.53 -8.61
C TRP A 129 -25.35 32.67 -9.49
N LYS A 130 -26.03 33.81 -9.41
CA LYS A 130 -25.72 35.01 -10.19
C LYS A 130 -25.39 36.18 -9.28
N ARG A 131 -24.40 36.99 -9.66
CA ARG A 131 -24.06 38.26 -9.01
C ARG A 131 -23.68 39.30 -10.06
N LYS A 132 -24.23 40.50 -9.94
CA LYS A 132 -23.92 41.62 -10.84
C LYS A 132 -22.69 42.39 -10.34
N TYR A 133 -21.85 42.78 -11.29
CA TYR A 133 -20.71 43.66 -11.09
C TYR A 133 -20.76 44.80 -12.12
N ARG A 134 -20.27 45.98 -11.75
CA ARG A 134 -20.06 47.11 -12.66
C ARG A 134 -18.57 47.28 -12.92
N ILE A 135 -18.17 47.43 -14.18
CA ILE A 135 -16.78 47.74 -14.54
C ILE A 135 -16.53 49.22 -14.25
N LEU A 136 -15.47 49.54 -13.49
CA LEU A 136 -15.17 50.93 -13.16
C LEU A 136 -14.85 51.74 -14.45
N PRO A 137 -15.29 53.00 -14.57
CA PRO A 137 -15.13 53.80 -15.80
C PRO A 137 -13.68 53.96 -16.27
N ASN A 138 -12.72 53.97 -15.35
CA ASN A 138 -11.28 54.12 -15.63
C ASN A 138 -10.51 52.80 -15.52
N ALA A 139 -11.19 51.65 -15.48
CA ALA A 139 -10.52 50.36 -15.32
C ALA A 139 -9.79 49.94 -16.61
N ASN A 140 -8.53 49.53 -16.45
CA ASN A 140 -7.81 48.86 -17.53
C ASN A 140 -8.38 47.44 -17.71
N LEU A 141 -9.01 47.16 -18.85
CA LEU A 141 -9.62 45.87 -19.15
C LEU A 141 -8.63 44.69 -19.01
N LYS A 142 -7.31 44.91 -19.22
CA LYS A 142 -6.25 43.90 -18.99
C LYS A 142 -6.12 43.41 -17.57
N THR A 143 -6.51 44.23 -16.60
CA THR A 143 -6.30 43.96 -15.16
C THR A 143 -7.60 43.64 -14.45
N VAL A 144 -8.75 43.79 -15.12
CA VAL A 144 -10.05 43.42 -14.56
C VAL A 144 -10.10 41.92 -14.32
N ALA A 145 -10.22 41.52 -13.05
CA ALA A 145 -10.20 40.12 -12.66
C ALA A 145 -11.09 39.83 -11.45
N VAL A 146 -11.72 38.66 -11.47
CA VAL A 146 -12.44 38.08 -10.32
C VAL A 146 -11.75 36.79 -9.92
N LYS A 147 -11.26 36.73 -8.67
CA LYS A 147 -10.65 35.53 -8.09
C LYS A 147 -11.37 35.13 -6.81
N GLY A 148 -11.72 33.84 -6.72
CA GLY A 148 -12.44 33.30 -5.59
C GLY A 148 -12.39 31.78 -5.51
N MET A 149 -13.21 31.22 -4.63
CA MET A 149 -13.35 29.78 -4.43
C MET A 149 -14.82 29.47 -4.16
N LEU A 150 -15.38 28.55 -4.96
CA LEU A 150 -16.64 27.89 -4.68
C LEU A 150 -16.36 26.66 -3.81
N ARG A 151 -17.06 26.54 -2.70
CA ARG A 151 -17.07 25.34 -1.85
C ARG A 151 -18.50 24.83 -1.76
N TYR A 152 -18.73 23.57 -2.08
CA TYR A 152 -20.05 22.95 -1.98
C TYR A 152 -19.93 21.50 -1.52
N GLN A 153 -20.98 20.97 -0.93
CA GLN A 153 -21.05 19.55 -0.57
C GLN A 153 -21.98 18.85 -1.55
N TYR A 154 -21.43 17.89 -2.28
CA TYR A 154 -22.18 16.99 -3.14
C TYR A 154 -22.61 15.77 -2.34
N CYS A 155 -23.90 15.45 -2.34
CA CYS A 155 -24.45 14.25 -1.72
C CYS A 155 -25.28 13.46 -2.74
N ASP A 156 -25.17 12.15 -2.70
CA ASP A 156 -26.05 11.19 -3.38
C ASP A 156 -26.60 10.16 -2.37
N ALA A 157 -27.34 9.16 -2.84
CA ALA A 157 -27.92 8.12 -1.98
C ALA A 157 -26.89 7.26 -1.22
N ARG A 158 -25.59 7.36 -1.54
CA ARG A 158 -24.52 6.47 -1.04
C ARG A 158 -23.41 7.21 -0.27
N GLN A 159 -23.14 8.47 -0.58
CA GLN A 159 -22.04 9.24 0.01
C GLN A 159 -22.22 10.77 -0.09
N CYS A 160 -21.52 11.50 0.78
CA CYS A 160 -21.39 12.95 0.72
C CYS A 160 -19.91 13.37 0.68
N ALA A 161 -19.52 14.25 -0.26
CA ALA A 161 -18.15 14.74 -0.41
C ALA A 161 -18.10 16.27 -0.57
N ILE A 162 -17.15 16.92 0.12
CA ILE A 162 -16.89 18.35 -0.03
C ILE A 162 -16.03 18.59 -1.28
N LYS A 163 -16.47 19.51 -2.14
CA LYS A 163 -15.80 19.91 -3.38
C LYS A 163 -15.39 21.38 -3.30
N ASN A 164 -14.22 21.69 -3.88
CA ASN A 164 -13.66 23.03 -3.93
C ASN A 164 -13.28 23.37 -5.37
N GLU A 165 -13.92 24.37 -5.95
CA GLU A 165 -13.68 24.83 -7.32
C GLU A 165 -13.14 26.27 -7.33
N PRO A 166 -12.00 26.55 -7.99
CA PRO A 166 -11.47 27.90 -8.10
C PRO A 166 -12.31 28.74 -9.06
N ILE A 167 -12.59 29.98 -8.68
CA ILE A 167 -13.23 31.00 -9.55
C ILE A 167 -12.11 31.89 -10.07
N LEU A 168 -11.84 31.87 -11.38
CA LEU A 168 -10.80 32.69 -12.02
C LEU A 168 -11.31 33.22 -13.36
N LEU A 169 -11.57 34.53 -13.43
CA LEU A 169 -12.02 35.20 -14.66
C LEU A 169 -11.22 36.49 -14.85
N THR A 170 -10.84 36.78 -16.09
CA THR A 170 -10.12 38.01 -16.48
C THR A 170 -10.68 38.52 -17.82
N LEU A 171 -10.77 39.84 -18.00
CA LEU A 171 -11.10 40.46 -19.30
C LEU A 171 -9.82 40.63 -20.16
N LEU A 172 -9.95 40.51 -21.48
CA LEU A 172 -8.88 40.69 -22.47
C LEU A 172 -9.00 42.03 -23.21
N ASP A 173 -7.96 42.40 -23.97
CA ASP A 173 -7.79 43.68 -24.70
C ASP A 173 -8.96 44.07 -25.61
N ASP A 174 -9.69 43.09 -26.13
CA ASP A 174 -10.84 43.27 -27.02
C ASP A 174 -12.20 43.29 -26.28
N GLY A 175 -12.18 43.44 -24.97
CA GLY A 175 -13.36 43.37 -24.10
C GLY A 175 -13.88 41.94 -23.91
N LYS A 176 -13.26 40.91 -24.52
CA LYS A 176 -13.71 39.53 -24.38
C LYS A 176 -13.37 38.96 -23.00
N VAL A 177 -14.34 38.27 -22.42
CA VAL A 177 -14.19 37.51 -21.17
C VAL A 177 -13.40 36.24 -21.44
N PHE A 178 -12.21 36.13 -20.84
CA PHE A 178 -11.49 34.86 -20.76
C PHE A 178 -11.99 34.07 -19.55
N VAL A 179 -12.82 33.07 -19.82
CA VAL A 179 -13.20 32.06 -18.83
C VAL A 179 -12.07 31.05 -18.74
N SER A 180 -11.37 31.00 -17.60
CA SER A 180 -10.45 29.90 -17.29
C SER A 180 -11.27 28.65 -16.94
N GLN A 181 -11.93 28.04 -17.93
CA GLN A 181 -12.19 26.61 -17.86
C GLN A 181 -10.82 25.94 -17.95
N SER A 182 -10.47 25.20 -16.90
CA SER A 182 -9.43 24.17 -16.86
C SER A 182 -8.28 24.34 -17.88
N THR A 183 -7.12 24.76 -17.36
CA THR A 183 -5.78 24.65 -17.97
C THR A 183 -5.41 25.55 -19.17
N LYS A 184 -4.93 26.77 -18.90
CA LYS A 184 -3.81 27.37 -19.69
C LYS A 184 -2.91 28.25 -18.80
N LYS A 185 -1.59 28.04 -18.95
CA LYS A 185 -0.42 28.53 -18.19
C LYS A 185 -0.49 29.97 -17.66
N ILE A 186 -0.43 30.15 -16.33
CA ILE A 186 -0.14 31.44 -15.66
C ILE A 186 1.36 31.47 -15.29
N LEU A 187 2.04 32.60 -15.44
CA LEU A 187 3.43 32.83 -14.97
C LEU A 187 3.41 33.47 -13.56
N GLU A 188 4.33 33.10 -12.67
CA GLU A 188 4.52 33.63 -11.31
C GLU A 188 5.90 34.32 -11.20
N THR A 189 5.97 35.49 -10.59
CA THR A 189 7.20 36.28 -10.43
C THR A 189 7.74 36.18 -9.00
N HIS A 190 9.03 35.93 -8.85
CA HIS A 190 9.75 35.81 -7.56
C HIS A 190 10.99 36.72 -7.56
N PRO A 191 11.48 37.15 -6.39
CA PRO A 191 12.72 37.94 -6.32
C PRO A 191 13.91 37.13 -6.87
N TYR A 192 14.85 37.81 -7.51
CA TYR A 192 16.07 37.19 -8.05
C TYR A 192 17.11 36.89 -6.98
N SER A 193 16.97 37.43 -5.76
CA SER A 193 17.73 36.98 -4.59
C SER A 193 16.92 37.03 -3.29
N PHE A 194 17.18 36.11 -2.37
CA PHE A 194 16.64 36.15 -1.00
C PHE A 194 17.46 35.27 -0.02
N LYS A 195 17.40 35.60 1.27
CA LYS A 195 17.98 34.81 2.37
C LYS A 195 16.87 34.10 3.16
N LYS A 196 17.15 32.88 3.64
CA LYS A 196 16.22 32.07 4.41
C LYS A 196 16.94 31.26 5.50
N ILE A 197 16.40 31.30 6.72
CA ILE A 197 16.81 30.48 7.85
C ILE A 197 15.77 29.37 8.01
N PRO A 198 16.11 28.10 7.78
CA PRO A 198 15.18 26.97 7.95
C PRO A 198 14.83 26.75 9.43
N THR A 199 13.68 26.13 9.72
CA THR A 199 13.23 25.83 11.10
C THR A 199 12.71 24.39 11.27
N ARG A 200 13.00 23.71 12.39
CA ARG A 200 12.64 22.32 12.73
C ARG A 200 11.68 22.17 13.92
N GLY A 201 10.94 21.05 13.93
CA GLY A 201 10.00 20.65 15.00
C GLY A 201 8.66 21.40 15.03
N ARG A 202 7.71 20.93 15.86
CA ARG A 202 6.40 21.59 16.06
C ARG A 202 6.54 23.03 16.59
N LYS A 203 7.63 23.32 17.32
CA LYS A 203 7.95 24.65 17.88
C LYS A 203 8.80 25.56 16.95
N LYS A 204 9.02 25.19 15.67
CA LYS A 204 9.78 25.98 14.67
C LYS A 204 11.14 26.52 15.18
N LYS A 205 11.97 25.70 15.83
CA LYS A 205 13.33 26.09 16.22
C LYS A 205 14.20 26.33 14.98
N PRO A 206 15.03 27.39 14.90
CA PRO A 206 15.90 27.63 13.75
C PRO A 206 16.95 26.53 13.60
N ASP A 207 17.30 26.22 12.35
CA ASP A 207 18.41 25.36 12.01
C ASP A 207 19.75 26.08 12.21
N PRO A 208 20.84 25.35 12.50
CA PRO A 208 22.18 25.93 12.70
C PRO A 208 22.86 26.31 11.37
N LEU A 209 22.10 26.97 10.49
CA LEU A 209 22.54 27.41 9.17
C LEU A 209 21.63 28.50 8.58
N SER A 210 22.17 29.29 7.66
CA SER A 210 21.41 30.18 6.80
C SER A 210 21.69 29.92 5.31
N LEU A 211 20.65 30.03 4.48
CA LEU A 211 20.73 29.82 3.03
C LEU A 211 20.43 31.12 2.30
N GLN A 212 21.26 31.47 1.32
CA GLN A 212 21.05 32.59 0.42
C GLN A 212 21.00 32.09 -1.02
N PHE A 213 19.98 32.51 -1.75
CA PHE A 213 19.74 32.13 -3.14
C PHE A 213 19.84 33.40 -3.99
N SER A 214 20.57 33.36 -5.11
CA SER A 214 20.62 34.47 -6.07
C SER A 214 20.76 33.97 -7.51
N LEU A 215 20.13 34.70 -8.44
CA LEU A 215 20.23 34.49 -9.88
C LEU A 215 20.62 35.82 -10.52
N SER A 216 21.87 35.92 -10.98
CA SER A 216 22.49 37.18 -11.43
C SER A 216 23.13 37.03 -12.82
N PRO A 217 23.06 38.05 -13.70
CA PRO A 217 22.35 39.33 -13.52
C PRO A 217 20.81 39.16 -13.55
N GLU A 218 20.04 40.16 -13.11
CA GLU A 218 18.56 40.13 -13.08
C GLU A 218 17.93 40.59 -14.42
N ASN A 219 18.66 41.38 -15.19
CA ASN A 219 18.24 42.05 -16.42
C ASN A 219 18.93 41.49 -17.68
N ALA A 220 19.34 40.21 -17.64
CA ALA A 220 20.09 39.58 -18.74
C ALA A 220 19.32 39.61 -20.07
N LYS A 221 20.05 39.86 -21.15
CA LYS A 221 19.54 39.83 -22.53
C LYS A 221 19.46 38.38 -23.05
N PRO A 222 18.61 38.11 -24.05
CA PRO A 222 18.58 36.81 -24.73
C PRO A 222 19.97 36.40 -25.21
N GLY A 223 20.39 35.18 -24.90
CA GLY A 223 21.72 34.65 -25.23
C GLY A 223 22.82 34.90 -24.19
N GLU A 224 22.61 35.77 -23.19
CA GLU A 224 23.59 36.01 -22.11
C GLU A 224 23.59 34.88 -21.07
N ILE A 225 24.66 34.82 -20.28
CA ILE A 225 24.83 33.82 -19.22
C ILE A 225 24.37 34.42 -17.89
N VAL A 226 23.45 33.73 -17.22
CA VAL A 226 23.05 33.99 -15.84
C VAL A 226 23.58 32.91 -14.91
N THR A 227 24.00 33.29 -13.71
CA THR A 227 24.58 32.40 -12.71
C THR A 227 23.65 32.27 -11.52
N LEU A 228 23.21 31.04 -11.25
CA LEU A 228 22.54 30.66 -10.01
C LEU A 228 23.61 30.43 -8.94
N SER A 229 23.56 31.19 -7.84
CA SER A 229 24.41 30.98 -6.66
C SER A 229 23.56 30.57 -5.46
N ILE A 230 23.96 29.50 -4.79
CA ILE A 230 23.35 29.01 -3.55
C ILE A 230 24.43 29.01 -2.48
N THR A 231 24.34 29.96 -1.56
CA THR A 231 25.30 30.12 -0.46
C THR A 231 24.69 29.56 0.82
N MET A 232 25.43 28.67 1.47
CA MET A 232 25.08 28.14 2.78
C MET A 232 26.14 28.57 3.79
N GLN A 233 25.68 29.20 4.86
CA GLN A 233 26.50 29.62 5.99
C GLN A 233 26.10 28.77 7.19
N LEU A 234 27.02 27.94 7.66
CA LEU A 234 26.85 27.05 8.82
C LEU A 234 27.31 27.76 10.09
N ASP A 235 26.66 27.44 11.21
CA ASP A 235 27.12 27.85 12.53
C ASP A 235 28.45 27.12 12.88
N LYS A 236 29.15 27.64 13.89
CA LYS A 236 30.43 27.07 14.36
C LYS A 236 30.27 25.59 14.72
N ASP A 237 31.25 24.77 14.35
CA ASP A 237 31.31 23.31 14.59
C ASP A 237 30.33 22.43 13.77
N TRP A 238 29.45 23.03 12.97
CA TRP A 238 28.56 22.31 12.05
C TRP A 238 29.19 22.11 10.67
N HIS A 239 28.90 20.98 10.05
CA HIS A 239 29.35 20.63 8.70
C HIS A 239 28.23 20.03 7.85
N VAL A 240 28.47 20.04 6.54
CA VAL A 240 27.71 19.24 5.56
C VAL A 240 28.63 18.35 4.74
N TYR A 241 28.07 17.28 4.19
CA TYR A 241 28.78 16.39 3.28
C TYR A 241 28.79 16.92 1.85
N ALA A 242 29.95 16.83 1.20
CA ALA A 242 30.17 17.26 -0.16
C ALA A 242 29.31 16.47 -1.17
N GLN A 243 29.09 17.05 -2.36
CA GLN A 243 28.38 16.37 -3.45
C GLN A 243 29.09 15.10 -3.94
N THR A 244 30.40 15.02 -3.71
CA THR A 244 31.30 13.93 -4.11
C THR A 244 31.55 12.90 -3.00
N GLN A 245 30.86 13.01 -1.85
CA GLN A 245 30.89 12.02 -0.77
C GLN A 245 30.26 10.70 -1.25
N ASP A 246 30.88 9.56 -0.92
CA ASP A 246 30.29 8.24 -1.19
C ASP A 246 28.96 8.11 -0.43
N PRO A 247 27.82 7.86 -1.10
CA PRO A 247 26.53 7.67 -0.44
C PRO A 247 26.47 6.51 0.56
N LYS A 248 27.44 5.58 0.51
CA LYS A 248 27.57 4.45 1.45
C LYS A 248 28.21 4.84 2.78
N ASN A 249 28.89 5.99 2.85
CA ASN A 249 29.53 6.47 4.07
C ASN A 249 28.53 7.14 5.01
N VAL A 250 28.91 7.34 6.28
CA VAL A 250 28.07 7.99 7.28
C VAL A 250 27.75 9.43 6.85
N GLY A 251 26.46 9.72 6.71
CA GLY A 251 25.94 11.05 6.38
C GLY A 251 25.61 11.28 4.90
N LEU A 252 24.52 12.01 4.63
CA LEU A 252 23.97 12.19 3.28
C LEU A 252 24.59 13.41 2.58
N PRO A 253 25.07 13.25 1.32
CA PRO A 253 25.63 14.36 0.54
C PRO A 253 24.59 15.42 0.22
N VAL A 254 25.05 16.68 0.09
CA VAL A 254 24.23 17.76 -0.45
C VAL A 254 23.83 17.42 -1.89
N LYS A 255 22.54 17.51 -2.21
CA LYS A 255 22.00 17.37 -3.57
C LYS A 255 21.31 18.67 -3.97
N LEU A 256 21.79 19.27 -5.06
CA LEU A 256 21.24 20.49 -5.64
C LEU A 256 20.53 20.16 -6.94
N ASN A 257 19.33 20.73 -7.12
CA ASN A 257 18.62 20.62 -8.38
C ASN A 257 17.95 21.95 -8.74
N ALA A 258 18.18 22.43 -9.97
CA ALA A 258 17.42 23.50 -10.60
C ALA A 258 16.48 22.89 -11.64
N LYS A 259 15.17 23.01 -11.41
CA LYS A 259 14.09 22.51 -12.28
C LYS A 259 13.22 23.64 -12.80
N ASN A 260 12.30 23.29 -13.71
CA ASN A 260 11.30 24.21 -14.24
C ASN A 260 11.92 25.52 -14.75
N LEU A 261 13.00 25.38 -15.52
CA LEU A 261 13.67 26.47 -16.21
C LEU A 261 12.67 27.16 -17.13
N TYR A 262 12.48 28.46 -16.94
CA TYR A 262 11.68 29.30 -17.82
C TYR A 262 12.63 30.23 -18.55
N GLN A 263 12.72 30.06 -19.87
CA GLN A 263 13.60 30.82 -20.75
C GLN A 263 15.10 30.72 -20.37
N LEU A 264 15.49 29.61 -19.71
CA LEU A 264 16.87 29.29 -19.34
C LEU A 264 17.26 27.91 -19.88
N GLU A 265 18.47 27.81 -20.39
CA GLU A 265 19.10 26.59 -20.91
C GLU A 265 20.37 26.29 -20.09
N PRO A 266 20.58 25.08 -19.58
CA PRO A 266 21.78 24.75 -18.81
C PRO A 266 23.02 24.71 -19.73
N THR A 267 24.14 25.33 -19.34
CA THR A 267 25.40 25.24 -20.11
C THR A 267 26.21 23.99 -19.75
N ASP A 268 26.45 23.75 -18.45
CA ASP A 268 27.40 22.71 -17.99
C ASP A 268 26.73 21.60 -17.15
N GLY A 269 25.43 21.73 -16.88
CA GLY A 269 24.60 20.74 -16.17
C GLY A 269 24.96 20.42 -14.71
N LYS A 270 26.13 20.85 -14.20
CA LYS A 270 26.65 20.53 -12.87
C LYS A 270 26.83 21.78 -12.01
N PHE A 271 26.55 21.66 -10.71
CA PHE A 271 26.87 22.70 -9.73
C PHE A 271 28.34 22.59 -9.32
N THR A 272 29.07 23.71 -9.33
CA THR A 272 30.46 23.78 -8.87
C THR A 272 30.53 24.44 -7.49
N PRO A 273 31.16 23.80 -6.49
CA PRO A 273 31.39 24.42 -5.19
C PRO A 273 32.48 25.50 -5.28
N SER A 274 32.40 26.53 -4.43
CA SER A 274 33.36 27.64 -4.40
C SER A 274 34.74 27.25 -3.86
N ARG A 275 34.83 26.12 -3.15
CA ARG A 275 36.08 25.52 -2.66
C ARG A 275 35.99 23.99 -2.71
N GLN A 276 37.14 23.30 -2.72
CA GLN A 276 37.19 21.85 -2.59
C GLN A 276 36.79 21.40 -1.17
N PRO A 277 36.19 20.21 -1.01
CA PRO A 277 35.82 19.70 0.31
C PRO A 277 37.05 19.27 1.10
N GLU A 278 36.97 19.39 2.42
CA GLU A 278 37.99 18.90 3.35
C GLU A 278 37.81 17.39 3.52
N THR A 279 38.90 16.62 3.35
CA THR A 279 38.88 15.16 3.52
C THR A 279 39.33 14.77 4.92
N LYS A 280 38.50 14.00 5.65
CA LYS A 280 38.77 13.48 6.99
C LYS A 280 38.66 11.95 7.01
N HIS A 281 39.62 11.27 7.61
CA HIS A 281 39.61 9.82 7.79
C HIS A 281 39.19 9.47 9.22
N ILE A 282 38.23 8.54 9.38
CA ILE A 282 37.76 8.09 10.70
C ILE A 282 38.20 6.64 10.94
N GLN A 283 38.74 6.37 12.14
CA GLN A 283 39.05 5.02 12.63
C GLN A 283 38.08 4.61 13.76
N PRO A 284 37.75 3.30 13.90
CA PRO A 284 38.20 2.16 13.09
C PRO A 284 37.42 2.04 11.77
N GLY A 285 38.08 1.65 10.68
CA GLY A 285 37.44 1.40 9.37
C GLY A 285 37.89 2.27 8.20
N ASN A 286 38.84 3.18 8.40
CA ASN A 286 39.47 4.02 7.36
C ASN A 286 38.47 4.68 6.38
N ILE A 287 37.37 5.21 6.93
CA ILE A 287 36.28 5.79 6.15
C ILE A 287 36.66 7.23 5.76
N GLU A 288 36.78 7.49 4.46
CA GLU A 288 37.02 8.83 3.91
C GLU A 288 35.72 9.66 3.93
N GLN A 289 35.75 10.82 4.58
CA GLN A 289 34.64 11.78 4.60
C GLN A 289 35.03 13.10 3.97
N LYS A 290 34.21 13.59 3.03
CA LYS A 290 34.39 14.87 2.33
C LYS A 290 33.38 15.89 2.86
N LEU A 291 33.88 16.93 3.52
CA LEU A 291 33.09 17.84 4.36
C LEU A 291 33.25 19.31 3.94
N PHE A 292 32.22 20.12 4.19
CA PHE A 292 32.31 21.58 4.16
C PHE A 292 31.90 22.16 5.52
N HIS A 293 32.78 22.99 6.07
CA HIS A 293 32.51 23.84 7.24
C HIS A 293 32.21 25.28 6.81
N ASN A 294 31.74 26.11 7.75
CA ASN A 294 31.57 27.55 7.59
C ASN A 294 30.67 27.91 6.39
N THR A 295 31.20 28.69 5.44
CA THR A 295 30.46 29.15 4.27
C THR A 295 30.88 28.38 3.03
N ILE A 296 29.89 27.92 2.26
CA ILE A 296 30.08 27.28 0.96
C ILE A 296 29.07 27.83 -0.03
N THR A 297 29.53 28.15 -1.26
CA THR A 297 28.66 28.60 -2.34
C THR A 297 28.73 27.65 -3.51
N TRP A 298 27.58 27.20 -4.01
CA TRP A 298 27.50 26.43 -5.25
C TRP A 298 26.99 27.31 -6.39
N LYS A 299 27.68 27.25 -7.53
CA LYS A 299 27.33 28.02 -8.73
C LYS A 299 26.91 27.09 -9.87
N GLN A 300 25.89 27.48 -10.62
CA GLN A 300 25.52 26.86 -11.88
C GLN A 300 25.19 27.95 -12.90
N LYS A 301 25.74 27.83 -14.11
CA LYS A 301 25.51 28.75 -15.21
C LYS A 301 24.35 28.28 -16.08
N PHE A 302 23.56 29.23 -16.56
CA PHE A 302 22.47 29.04 -17.51
C PHE A 302 22.58 30.09 -18.61
N LYS A 303 22.28 29.71 -19.84
CA LYS A 303 22.13 30.62 -20.96
C LYS A 303 20.67 31.05 -21.08
N VAL A 304 20.41 32.35 -21.21
CA VAL A 304 19.06 32.86 -21.48
C VAL A 304 18.68 32.47 -22.90
N SER A 305 17.50 31.87 -23.08
CA SER A 305 17.05 31.40 -24.39
C SER A 305 16.91 32.56 -25.37
N LYS A 306 17.13 32.32 -26.67
CA LYS A 306 17.03 33.37 -27.70
C LYS A 306 15.62 33.94 -27.85
N ASP A 307 14.61 33.13 -27.53
CA ASP A 307 13.19 33.52 -27.58
C ASP A 307 12.71 34.24 -26.30
N ALA A 308 13.64 34.62 -25.43
CA ALA A 308 13.32 35.22 -24.14
C ALA A 308 12.95 36.70 -24.26
N GLN A 309 12.02 37.17 -23.43
CA GLN A 309 11.85 38.61 -23.21
C GLN A 309 12.84 39.05 -22.14
N GLN A 310 13.48 40.20 -22.32
CA GLN A 310 14.48 40.72 -21.38
C GLN A 310 13.93 40.75 -19.94
N GLY A 311 14.69 40.18 -19.00
CA GLY A 311 14.28 40.10 -17.59
C GLY A 311 13.08 39.17 -17.29
N LYS A 312 12.61 38.34 -18.23
CA LYS A 312 11.51 37.39 -18.02
C LYS A 312 11.97 35.92 -18.01
N TYR A 313 12.99 35.64 -17.24
CA TYR A 313 13.49 34.28 -17.03
C TYR A 313 13.48 33.91 -15.55
N GLY A 314 13.52 32.63 -15.25
CA GLY A 314 13.52 32.16 -13.87
C GLY A 314 13.54 30.65 -13.75
N LEU A 315 13.66 30.19 -12.51
CA LEU A 315 13.74 28.76 -12.21
C LEU A 315 13.18 28.43 -10.83
N ARG A 316 12.84 27.16 -10.63
CA ARG A 316 12.53 26.61 -9.30
C ARG A 316 13.53 25.53 -8.96
N GLY A 317 14.09 25.56 -7.76
CA GLY A 317 15.02 24.53 -7.35
C GLY A 317 14.77 23.99 -5.97
N GLN A 318 15.57 23.00 -5.62
CA GLN A 318 15.60 22.40 -4.30
C GLN A 318 17.04 22.07 -3.93
N ILE A 319 17.43 22.42 -2.71
CA ILE A 319 18.65 21.93 -2.05
C ILE A 319 18.22 20.90 -0.99
N ARG A 320 18.73 19.67 -1.07
CA ARG A 320 18.59 18.65 -0.03
C ARG A 320 19.93 18.50 0.65
N TYR A 321 19.96 18.65 1.96
CA TYR A 321 21.19 18.59 2.73
C TYR A 321 20.94 17.88 4.07
N GLN A 322 22.04 17.41 4.67
CA GLN A 322 22.09 16.95 6.05
C GLN A 322 23.21 17.72 6.74
N VAL A 323 22.88 18.39 7.84
CA VAL A 323 23.85 19.08 8.69
C VAL A 323 24.14 18.23 9.92
N CYS A 324 25.41 18.17 10.28
CA CYS A 324 25.91 17.37 11.39
C CYS A 324 26.93 18.16 12.20
N GLU A 325 26.95 17.90 13.50
CA GLU A 325 28.00 18.34 14.42
C GLU A 325 28.65 17.06 14.99
N LYS A 326 28.17 16.57 16.15
CA LYS A 326 28.43 15.21 16.66
C LYS A 326 27.31 14.23 16.31
N VAL A 327 26.08 14.74 16.19
CA VAL A 327 24.88 14.01 15.78
C VAL A 327 24.32 14.69 14.54
N CYS A 328 23.92 13.88 13.57
CA CYS A 328 23.30 14.40 12.35
C CYS A 328 21.82 14.69 12.57
N LEU A 329 21.39 15.88 12.17
CA LEU A 329 19.97 16.19 12.16
C LEU A 329 19.29 15.54 10.94
N PRO A 330 17.98 15.21 11.00
CA PRO A 330 17.28 14.58 9.87
C PRO A 330 17.36 15.42 8.59
N PRO A 331 17.60 14.80 7.42
CA PRO A 331 17.78 15.51 6.15
C PRO A 331 16.49 16.24 5.75
N ARG A 332 16.62 17.48 5.28
CA ARG A 332 15.47 18.27 4.80
C ARG A 332 15.70 18.90 3.42
N PRO A 333 14.69 18.80 2.53
CA PRO A 333 14.70 19.55 1.30
C PRO A 333 14.24 21.00 1.53
N GLN A 334 15.02 21.97 1.06
CA GLN A 334 14.66 23.38 1.03
C GLN A 334 14.39 23.81 -0.41
N LYS A 335 13.16 24.25 -0.69
CA LYS A 335 12.72 24.72 -2.01
C LYS A 335 12.96 26.22 -2.16
N PHE A 336 13.24 26.64 -3.39
CA PHE A 336 13.40 28.05 -3.78
C PHE A 336 12.84 28.30 -5.19
N ALA A 337 12.49 29.56 -5.46
CA ALA A 337 12.07 30.04 -6.77
C ALA A 337 12.65 31.44 -6.97
N LEU A 338 13.22 31.70 -8.14
CA LEU A 338 13.89 32.96 -8.49
C LEU A 338 13.42 33.40 -9.88
N GLY A 339 13.13 34.70 -10.03
CA GLY A 339 12.67 35.29 -11.29
C GLY A 339 11.26 34.83 -11.72
N VAL A 340 11.01 34.81 -13.03
CA VAL A 340 9.71 34.47 -13.63
C VAL A 340 9.61 32.97 -13.89
N VAL A 341 8.58 32.30 -13.36
CA VAL A 341 8.40 30.83 -13.46
C VAL A 341 6.97 30.46 -13.88
N LYS A 342 6.77 29.39 -14.64
CA LYS A 342 5.40 28.89 -14.99
C LYS A 342 4.71 28.29 -13.75
N LYS A 343 3.44 28.65 -13.52
CA LYS A 343 2.56 28.05 -12.51
C LYS A 343 2.19 26.63 -12.94
N GLY A 344 2.87 25.67 -12.32
CA GLY A 344 2.45 24.28 -12.24
C GLY A 344 2.26 23.93 -10.76
N ASN A 345 1.34 23.02 -10.47
CA ASN A 345 1.15 22.50 -9.13
C ASN A 345 2.50 22.13 -8.51
N LEU A 346 2.86 22.83 -7.43
CA LEU A 346 3.41 22.12 -6.28
C LEU A 346 2.28 21.21 -5.78
N LEU A 347 2.09 20.08 -6.46
CA LEU A 347 1.49 18.92 -5.80
C LEU A 347 2.28 18.76 -4.51
N SER A 348 1.58 18.60 -3.40
CA SER A 348 2.11 18.16 -2.12
C SER A 348 3.27 17.19 -2.31
N GLY A 349 4.47 17.78 -2.28
CA GLY A 349 5.75 17.13 -2.48
C GLY A 349 6.57 17.40 -1.23
N ALA A 350 6.16 16.75 -0.16
CA ALA A 350 6.89 16.43 1.06
C ALA A 350 6.08 15.28 1.68
N GLN A 351 6.33 14.01 1.40
CA GLN A 351 7.58 13.35 1.01
C GLN A 351 7.37 12.42 -0.19
N SER A 352 8.07 12.68 -1.30
CA SER A 352 8.73 11.66 -2.13
C SER A 352 9.56 12.36 -3.21
N GLU A 353 10.68 11.71 -3.54
CA GLU A 353 11.41 11.74 -4.81
C GLU A 353 12.12 13.04 -5.25
N GLY A 354 13.42 13.02 -5.57
CA GLY A 354 14.04 11.96 -6.38
C GLY A 354 13.65 12.11 -7.84
N ASP A 355 13.83 13.32 -8.37
CA ASP A 355 14.12 13.59 -9.79
C ASP A 355 13.33 12.85 -10.87
N ASN A 356 12.10 13.31 -11.13
CA ASN A 356 11.59 13.33 -12.51
C ASN A 356 12.46 14.24 -13.37
N PHE A 357 13.36 13.59 -14.10
CA PHE A 357 13.78 13.94 -15.45
C PHE A 357 12.50 14.11 -16.30
N LYS A 358 12.21 15.34 -16.75
CA LYS A 358 11.23 15.54 -17.83
C LYS A 358 11.90 15.10 -19.12
N ILE A 359 11.73 13.83 -19.47
CA ILE A 359 11.78 13.43 -20.88
C ILE A 359 10.64 14.19 -21.54
N LYS A 360 10.96 14.93 -22.61
CA LYS A 360 9.93 15.42 -23.53
C LYS A 360 9.02 14.24 -23.86
N SER A 361 7.71 14.42 -23.68
CA SER A 361 6.71 13.56 -24.28
C SER A 361 7.02 13.50 -25.79
N GLN A 362 7.76 12.48 -26.21
CA GLN A 362 7.70 11.96 -27.56
C GLN A 362 6.34 11.29 -27.66
N ALA A 363 5.63 11.64 -28.73
CA ALA A 363 4.30 11.13 -29.04
C ALA A 363 4.25 9.60 -28.89
N GLY A 364 3.37 9.07 -28.03
CA GLY A 364 2.98 7.66 -28.07
C GLY A 364 2.73 6.91 -26.74
N LEU A 365 3.22 7.36 -25.58
CA LEU A 365 2.98 6.65 -24.31
C LEU A 365 1.80 7.23 -23.53
N SER A 366 0.66 6.53 -23.53
CA SER A 366 -0.49 6.84 -22.68
C SER A 366 -0.24 6.40 -21.23
N ASP A 367 -0.86 7.11 -20.28
CA ASP A 367 -0.87 6.70 -18.86
C ASP A 367 -1.79 5.49 -18.60
N GLU A 368 -2.58 5.08 -19.60
CA GLU A 368 -3.51 3.96 -19.55
C GLU A 368 -2.94 2.72 -20.24
N PHE A 369 -3.00 1.57 -19.57
CA PHE A 369 -2.54 0.27 -20.06
C PHE A 369 -3.70 -0.59 -20.56
N GLN A 370 -3.53 -1.20 -21.73
CA GLN A 370 -4.31 -2.36 -22.17
C GLN A 370 -3.78 -3.61 -21.43
N LEU A 371 -4.58 -4.13 -20.50
CA LEU A 371 -4.23 -5.32 -19.73
C LEU A 371 -4.73 -6.58 -20.45
N LEU A 372 -3.84 -7.53 -20.71
CA LEU A 372 -4.15 -8.83 -21.28
C LEU A 372 -4.11 -9.91 -20.19
N PRO A 373 -5.07 -10.84 -20.17
CA PRO A 373 -5.01 -12.01 -19.31
C PRO A 373 -3.87 -12.94 -19.76
N PRO A 374 -3.21 -13.65 -18.82
CA PRO A 374 -2.16 -14.60 -19.16
C PRO A 374 -2.71 -15.86 -19.85
N LYS A 375 -2.06 -16.31 -20.91
CA LYS A 375 -2.36 -17.58 -21.59
C LYS A 375 -2.04 -18.77 -20.69
N GLY A 376 -2.85 -19.82 -20.77
CA GLY A 376 -2.61 -21.07 -20.03
C GLY A 376 -2.87 -20.99 -18.51
N VAL A 377 -3.34 -19.84 -18.00
CA VAL A 377 -3.78 -19.67 -16.62
C VAL A 377 -5.31 -19.54 -16.64
N LYS A 378 -6.02 -20.59 -16.21
CA LYS A 378 -7.47 -20.53 -16.05
C LYS A 378 -7.79 -19.75 -14.77
N GLU A 379 -8.26 -18.51 -14.90
CA GLU A 379 -8.98 -17.86 -13.80
C GLU A 379 -10.28 -18.63 -13.60
N VAL A 380 -10.43 -19.26 -12.43
CA VAL A 380 -11.67 -19.96 -12.07
C VAL A 380 -12.70 -18.89 -11.72
N GLU A 381 -13.56 -18.54 -12.68
CA GLU A 381 -14.78 -17.79 -12.43
C GLU A 381 -15.78 -18.73 -11.76
N GLY A 382 -15.78 -18.73 -10.42
CA GLY A 382 -16.74 -19.50 -9.64
C GLY A 382 -18.04 -18.72 -9.44
N GLY A 383 -19.17 -19.41 -9.31
CA GLY A 383 -20.37 -18.78 -8.77
C GLY A 383 -20.21 -18.41 -7.30
N VAL A 384 -21.12 -17.59 -6.77
CA VAL A 384 -21.20 -17.20 -5.34
C VAL A 384 -21.00 -18.38 -4.38
N LEU A 385 -21.68 -19.49 -4.67
CA LEU A 385 -21.64 -20.70 -3.85
C LEU A 385 -20.23 -21.33 -3.80
N TYR A 386 -19.47 -21.27 -4.90
CA TYR A 386 -18.10 -21.77 -4.95
C TYR A 386 -17.21 -20.99 -3.98
N TYR A 387 -17.32 -19.66 -3.95
CA TYR A 387 -16.50 -18.84 -3.07
C TYR A 387 -16.93 -18.90 -1.61
N LEU A 388 -18.22 -19.07 -1.32
CA LEU A 388 -18.68 -19.40 0.03
C LEU A 388 -18.16 -20.77 0.47
N ALA A 389 -18.16 -21.78 -0.40
CA ALA A 389 -17.55 -23.07 -0.10
C ALA A 389 -16.04 -22.95 0.15
N LEU A 390 -15.32 -22.14 -0.63
CA LEU A 390 -13.92 -21.86 -0.39
C LEU A 390 -13.69 -21.10 0.94
N ALA A 391 -14.56 -20.16 1.29
CA ALA A 391 -14.52 -19.46 2.58
C ALA A 391 -14.73 -20.43 3.75
N PHE A 392 -15.67 -21.38 3.62
CA PHE A 392 -15.87 -22.45 4.59
C PHE A 392 -14.64 -23.35 4.73
N ILE A 393 -14.05 -23.79 3.61
CA ILE A 393 -12.82 -24.59 3.61
C ILE A 393 -11.66 -23.81 4.25
N GLY A 394 -11.53 -22.52 3.94
CA GLY A 394 -10.56 -21.63 4.57
C GLY A 394 -10.77 -21.53 6.09
N GLY A 395 -12.02 -21.46 6.54
CA GLY A 395 -12.37 -21.47 7.96
C GLY A 395 -12.02 -22.79 8.64
N LEU A 396 -12.32 -23.91 7.99
CA LEU A 396 -11.96 -25.24 8.47
C LEU A 396 -10.44 -25.38 8.63
N PHE A 397 -9.66 -24.81 7.70
CA PHE A 397 -8.20 -24.80 7.76
C PHE A 397 -7.64 -24.04 8.97
N LEU A 398 -8.32 -22.99 9.46
CA LEU A 398 -7.89 -22.26 10.66
C LEU A 398 -7.81 -23.16 11.89
N ASN A 399 -8.61 -24.24 11.97
CA ASN A 399 -8.52 -25.21 13.07
C ASN A 399 -7.21 -26.00 13.08
N VAL A 400 -6.54 -26.11 11.94
CA VAL A 400 -5.31 -26.90 11.82
C VAL A 400 -4.05 -26.03 12.03
N MET A 401 -4.22 -24.70 12.17
CA MET A 401 -3.11 -23.80 12.49
C MET A 401 -2.58 -24.06 13.91
N PRO A 402 -1.25 -23.99 14.11
CA PRO A 402 -0.61 -24.42 15.36
C PRO A 402 -1.04 -23.61 16.61
N CYS A 403 -1.54 -22.37 16.47
CA CYS A 403 -2.07 -21.62 17.63
C CYS A 403 -3.49 -22.03 18.04
N VAL A 404 -4.23 -22.74 17.20
CA VAL A 404 -5.65 -23.09 17.45
C VAL A 404 -5.78 -24.49 18.07
N LEU A 405 -4.87 -25.37 17.71
CA LEU A 405 -4.79 -26.75 18.22
C LEU A 405 -4.84 -26.88 19.75
N PRO A 406 -4.21 -25.99 20.55
CA PRO A 406 -4.27 -26.08 22.01
C PRO A 406 -5.66 -25.84 22.58
N VAL A 407 -6.37 -24.83 22.04
CA VAL A 407 -7.72 -24.48 22.50
C VAL A 407 -8.72 -25.55 22.06
N LEU A 408 -8.54 -26.09 20.85
CA LEU A 408 -9.26 -27.28 20.36
C LEU A 408 -9.11 -28.47 21.30
N ALA A 409 -7.89 -28.80 21.72
CA ALA A 409 -7.63 -29.93 22.61
C ALA A 409 -8.34 -29.77 23.97
N ILE A 410 -8.30 -28.57 24.56
CA ILE A 410 -9.01 -28.28 25.82
C ILE A 410 -10.52 -28.39 25.64
N LYS A 411 -11.09 -27.89 24.54
CA LYS A 411 -12.53 -28.00 24.31
C LYS A 411 -12.97 -29.44 24.04
N VAL A 412 -12.14 -30.23 23.36
CA VAL A 412 -12.35 -31.69 23.19
C VAL A 412 -12.43 -32.40 24.54
N LEU A 413 -11.60 -32.03 25.51
CA LEU A 413 -11.71 -32.57 26.89
C LEU A 413 -13.03 -32.18 27.56
N SER A 414 -13.53 -30.98 27.31
CA SER A 414 -14.85 -30.55 27.81
C SER A 414 -15.96 -31.44 27.24
N PHE A 415 -15.88 -31.86 25.97
CA PHE A 415 -16.84 -32.82 25.38
C PHE A 415 -16.81 -34.20 26.02
N VAL A 416 -15.62 -34.70 26.37
CA VAL A 416 -15.50 -35.99 27.06
C VAL A 416 -16.13 -35.92 28.45
N LYS A 417 -15.97 -34.80 29.17
CA LYS A 417 -16.64 -34.56 30.46
C LYS A 417 -18.15 -34.37 30.32
N GLN A 418 -18.62 -33.82 29.20
CA GLN A 418 -20.03 -33.61 28.90
C GLN A 418 -20.74 -34.84 28.31
N ALA A 419 -20.03 -35.95 28.04
CA ALA A 419 -20.60 -37.14 27.42
C ALA A 419 -21.71 -37.83 28.25
N GLY A 420 -21.92 -37.43 29.51
CA GLY A 420 -23.02 -37.87 30.38
C GLY A 420 -24.20 -36.88 30.53
N GLU A 421 -24.16 -35.74 29.84
CA GLU A 421 -25.21 -34.70 29.90
C GLU A 421 -26.27 -34.87 28.80
N SER A 422 -27.43 -34.21 28.96
CA SER A 422 -28.52 -34.29 27.96
C SER A 422 -28.09 -33.75 26.58
N ARG A 423 -28.53 -34.43 25.50
CA ARG A 423 -28.17 -34.05 24.11
C ARG A 423 -28.49 -32.59 23.79
N GLY A 424 -29.60 -32.06 24.30
CA GLY A 424 -29.99 -30.66 24.10
C GLY A 424 -29.03 -29.66 24.76
N LYS A 425 -28.52 -29.98 25.95
CA LYS A 425 -27.55 -29.14 26.65
C LYS A 425 -26.19 -29.11 25.92
N ILE A 426 -25.73 -30.26 25.43
CA ILE A 426 -24.50 -30.36 24.63
C ILE A 426 -24.62 -29.53 23.34
N LEU A 427 -25.74 -29.63 22.63
CA LEU A 427 -25.99 -28.84 21.43
C LEU A 427 -26.04 -27.34 21.73
N ALA A 428 -26.75 -26.92 22.79
CA ALA A 428 -26.86 -25.52 23.18
C ALA A 428 -25.51 -24.89 23.55
N LEU A 429 -24.65 -25.62 24.27
CA LEU A 429 -23.30 -25.18 24.61
C LEU A 429 -22.42 -25.02 23.36
N ASN A 430 -22.50 -25.95 22.42
CA ASN A 430 -21.76 -25.87 21.16
C ASN A 430 -22.24 -24.74 20.26
N LEU A 431 -23.55 -24.53 20.14
CA LEU A 431 -24.11 -23.41 19.40
C LEU A 431 -23.68 -22.06 20.01
N SER A 432 -23.70 -21.95 21.34
CA SER A 432 -23.23 -20.76 22.04
C SER A 432 -21.74 -20.48 21.78
N TYR A 433 -20.90 -21.52 21.84
CA TYR A 433 -19.49 -21.43 21.48
C TYR A 433 -19.27 -20.98 20.03
N SER A 434 -19.95 -21.62 19.08
CA SER A 434 -19.88 -21.30 17.65
C SER A 434 -20.36 -19.88 17.37
N PHE A 435 -21.38 -19.41 18.09
CA PHE A 435 -21.84 -18.03 18.01
C PHE A 435 -20.76 -17.03 18.47
N GLY A 436 -19.99 -17.36 19.53
CA GLY A 436 -18.84 -16.57 19.95
C GLY A 436 -17.76 -16.45 18.86
N VAL A 437 -17.43 -17.57 18.21
CA VAL A 437 -16.48 -17.61 17.08
C VAL A 437 -16.96 -16.72 15.93
N ILE A 438 -18.21 -16.92 15.47
CA ILE A 438 -18.80 -16.15 14.37
C ILE A 438 -18.84 -14.66 14.70
N THR A 439 -19.15 -14.29 15.95
CA THR A 439 -19.17 -12.90 16.40
C THR A 439 -17.81 -12.20 16.18
N VAL A 440 -16.69 -12.86 16.48
CA VAL A 440 -15.36 -12.28 16.24
C VAL A 440 -15.12 -12.04 14.74
N PHE A 441 -15.47 -12.99 13.87
CA PHE A 441 -15.33 -12.81 12.42
C PHE A 441 -16.24 -11.70 11.88
N LEU A 442 -17.45 -11.55 12.41
CA LEU A 442 -18.35 -10.44 12.04
C LEU A 442 -17.80 -9.08 12.48
N ILE A 443 -17.21 -8.99 13.67
CA ILE A 443 -16.52 -7.78 14.13
C ILE A 443 -15.35 -7.43 13.19
N LEU A 444 -14.53 -8.43 12.82
CA LEU A 444 -13.44 -8.26 11.86
C LEU A 444 -13.94 -7.83 10.47
N ALA A 445 -15.07 -8.37 10.01
CA ALA A 445 -15.73 -7.95 8.77
C ALA A 445 -16.18 -6.49 8.84
N GLY A 446 -16.81 -6.09 9.95
CA GLY A 446 -17.21 -4.70 10.19
C GLY A 446 -16.03 -3.74 10.18
N PHE A 447 -14.92 -4.10 10.82
CA PHE A 447 -13.69 -3.31 10.75
C PHE A 447 -13.13 -3.21 9.32
N ALA A 448 -13.15 -4.30 8.57
CA ALA A 448 -12.66 -4.34 7.19
C ALA A 448 -13.46 -3.39 6.28
N VAL A 449 -14.79 -3.42 6.39
CA VAL A 449 -15.70 -2.61 5.59
C VAL A 449 -15.66 -1.13 6.02
N SER A 450 -15.56 -0.84 7.31
CA SER A 450 -15.70 0.53 7.85
C SER A 450 -14.43 1.37 7.76
N ILE A 451 -13.26 0.77 8.02
CA ILE A 451 -12.00 1.52 8.18
C ILE A 451 -11.22 1.57 6.86
N GLY A 452 -11.43 0.62 5.95
CA GLY A 452 -10.72 0.55 4.67
C GLY A 452 -9.19 0.42 4.78
N MET A 453 -8.66 0.25 6.00
CA MET A 453 -7.25 -0.01 6.28
C MET A 453 -7.06 -1.51 6.39
N GLY A 454 -6.26 -2.09 5.49
CA GLY A 454 -5.90 -3.51 5.58
C GLY A 454 -5.04 -3.75 6.82
N LEU A 455 -5.50 -4.62 7.74
CA LEU A 455 -4.69 -5.07 8.89
C LEU A 455 -3.35 -5.68 8.43
N GLY A 456 -3.24 -6.13 7.18
CA GLY A 456 -1.99 -6.55 6.55
C GLY A 456 -0.86 -5.50 6.64
N GLN A 457 -1.19 -4.20 6.67
CA GLN A 457 -0.18 -3.13 6.78
C GLN A 457 0.63 -3.20 8.08
N GLN A 458 0.09 -3.85 9.12
CA GLN A 458 0.74 -3.94 10.41
C GLN A 458 1.87 -4.97 10.37
N PHE A 459 1.72 -6.04 9.58
CA PHE A 459 2.76 -7.06 9.36
C PHE A 459 3.98 -6.55 8.57
N GLN A 460 3.93 -5.33 8.05
CA GLN A 460 5.08 -4.67 7.43
C GLN A 460 5.87 -3.80 8.42
N LYS A 461 5.33 -3.53 9.61
CA LYS A 461 6.05 -2.81 10.65
C LYS A 461 6.93 -3.78 11.42
N PRO A 462 8.27 -3.57 11.46
CA PRO A 462 9.16 -4.45 12.19
C PRO A 462 8.81 -4.50 13.68
N GLU A 463 8.32 -3.39 14.27
CA GLU A 463 7.90 -3.34 15.67
C GLU A 463 6.72 -4.29 15.95
N PHE A 464 5.76 -4.36 15.03
CA PHE A 464 4.62 -5.25 15.17
C PHE A 464 5.02 -6.72 15.01
N ASN A 465 5.90 -7.04 14.04
CA ASN A 465 6.39 -8.40 13.85
C ASN A 465 7.24 -8.88 15.04
N ILE A 466 8.04 -7.99 15.66
CA ILE A 466 8.77 -8.30 16.90
C ILE A 466 7.79 -8.61 18.02
N PHE A 467 6.79 -7.74 18.25
CA PHE A 467 5.76 -7.97 19.25
C PHE A 467 5.04 -9.31 19.02
N MET A 468 4.69 -9.62 17.77
CA MET A 468 3.98 -10.84 17.41
C MET A 468 4.86 -12.08 17.63
N ALA A 469 6.14 -12.02 17.24
CA ALA A 469 7.10 -13.09 17.50
C ALA A 469 7.26 -13.35 19.00
N SER A 470 7.37 -12.30 19.83
CA SER A 470 7.44 -12.43 21.29
C SER A 470 6.17 -13.02 21.88
N PHE A 471 4.99 -12.61 21.40
CA PHE A 471 3.72 -13.15 21.85
C PHE A 471 3.57 -14.64 21.50
N ILE A 472 3.87 -15.03 20.25
CA ILE A 472 3.83 -16.43 19.81
C ILE A 472 4.86 -17.27 20.58
N PHE A 473 6.04 -16.71 20.87
CA PHE A 473 7.05 -17.36 21.69
C PHE A 473 6.54 -17.63 23.12
N ALA A 474 5.89 -16.66 23.76
CA ALA A 474 5.27 -16.85 25.08
C ALA A 474 4.17 -17.93 25.04
N MET A 475 3.36 -17.95 23.97
CA MET A 475 2.37 -19.03 23.76
C MET A 475 3.05 -20.40 23.60
N ALA A 476 4.13 -20.48 22.82
CA ALA A 476 4.90 -21.71 22.64
C ALA A 476 5.44 -22.25 23.97
N LEU A 477 6.01 -21.39 24.80
CA LEU A 477 6.47 -21.75 26.15
C LEU A 477 5.34 -22.26 27.05
N SER A 478 4.14 -21.68 26.92
CA SER A 478 2.98 -22.18 27.65
C SER A 478 2.52 -23.57 27.21
N LEU A 479 2.62 -23.86 25.91
CA LEU A 479 2.34 -25.21 25.39
C LEU A 479 3.40 -26.23 25.78
N LEU A 480 4.66 -25.81 25.89
CA LEU A 480 5.77 -26.63 26.39
C LEU A 480 5.73 -26.84 27.91
N GLY A 481 4.77 -26.24 28.62
CA GLY A 481 4.58 -26.43 30.06
C GLY A 481 5.54 -25.62 30.94
N VAL A 482 6.23 -24.62 30.39
CA VAL A 482 7.12 -23.73 31.16
C VAL A 482 6.32 -22.88 32.15
N PHE A 483 5.14 -22.42 31.72
CA PHE A 483 4.15 -21.75 32.57
C PHE A 483 2.75 -21.94 32.01
N GLU A 484 1.73 -21.87 32.86
CA GLU A 484 0.34 -21.92 32.42
C GLU A 484 -0.22 -20.51 32.32
N ILE A 485 -0.89 -20.18 31.21
CA ILE A 485 -1.48 -18.85 31.05
C ILE A 485 -2.78 -18.78 31.85
N PRO A 486 -2.90 -17.84 32.81
CA PRO A 486 -4.08 -17.71 33.65
C PRO A 486 -5.35 -17.28 32.89
N VAL A 487 -5.24 -16.84 31.63
CA VAL A 487 -6.41 -16.61 30.74
C VAL A 487 -7.11 -17.93 30.38
N LEU A 488 -6.36 -19.02 30.21
CA LEU A 488 -6.92 -20.37 30.16
C LEU A 488 -7.44 -20.79 31.54
N GLY A 489 -6.93 -20.20 32.62
CA GLY A 489 -7.43 -20.27 33.99
C GLY A 489 -8.79 -19.61 34.21
N LEU A 490 -9.10 -18.50 33.52
CA LEU A 490 -10.42 -17.82 33.51
C LEU A 490 -11.46 -18.58 32.66
N VAL A 491 -11.01 -19.17 31.55
CA VAL A 491 -11.79 -20.14 30.78
C VAL A 491 -11.98 -21.43 31.58
N ASN A 492 -10.96 -21.84 32.34
CA ASN A 492 -11.07 -22.92 33.31
C ASN A 492 -12.00 -22.53 34.44
N THR A 493 -11.98 -21.36 35.09
CA THR A 493 -12.96 -21.05 36.14
C THR A 493 -14.39 -20.93 35.59
N ALA A 494 -14.58 -20.55 34.33
CA ALA A 494 -15.85 -20.67 33.62
C ALA A 494 -16.24 -22.14 33.26
N ALA A 495 -15.29 -23.07 33.30
CA ALA A 495 -15.45 -24.51 32.99
C ALA A 495 -15.13 -25.47 34.17
N SER A 496 -14.69 -24.95 35.32
CA SER A 496 -14.05 -25.67 36.44
C SER A 496 -14.36 -25.03 37.79
N GLY A 497 -15.19 -23.98 37.85
CA GLY A 497 -16.00 -23.77 39.03
C GLY A 497 -17.00 -24.92 39.13
N GLU A 498 -17.32 -25.37 40.34
CA GLU A 498 -18.25 -26.47 40.66
C GLU A 498 -19.70 -26.26 40.14
N GLN A 499 -19.92 -25.26 39.28
CA GLN A 499 -21.13 -25.02 38.54
C GLN A 499 -20.94 -25.31 37.06
N LYS A 500 -21.73 -26.28 36.58
CA LYS A 500 -22.02 -26.64 35.17
C LYS A 500 -21.64 -25.53 34.16
N GLU A 501 -20.84 -25.89 33.13
CA GLU A 501 -20.51 -25.02 31.98
C GLU A 501 -21.81 -24.34 31.49
N GLY A 502 -21.90 -23.02 31.65
CA GLY A 502 -23.07 -22.22 31.25
C GLY A 502 -22.95 -21.73 29.80
N MET A 503 -24.08 -21.37 29.18
CA MET A 503 -24.10 -20.87 27.79
C MET A 503 -23.19 -19.64 27.62
N THR A 504 -23.16 -18.72 28.59
CA THR A 504 -22.30 -17.54 28.58
C THR A 504 -20.82 -17.90 28.62
N GLY A 505 -20.43 -18.90 29.41
CA GLY A 505 -19.06 -19.40 29.48
C GLY A 505 -18.62 -19.99 28.13
N ALA A 506 -19.49 -20.77 27.48
CA ALA A 506 -19.23 -21.33 26.16
C ALA A 506 -19.04 -20.23 25.08
N PHE A 507 -19.89 -19.20 25.08
CA PHE A 507 -19.79 -18.05 24.17
C PHE A 507 -18.47 -17.30 24.32
N ILE A 508 -18.11 -16.94 25.56
CA ILE A 508 -16.86 -16.22 25.87
C ILE A 508 -15.64 -17.06 25.50
N THR A 509 -15.70 -18.38 25.73
CA THR A 509 -14.63 -19.31 25.34
C THR A 509 -14.44 -19.32 23.82
N GLY A 510 -15.53 -19.26 23.04
CA GLY A 510 -15.47 -19.13 21.58
C GLY A 510 -14.77 -17.84 21.13
N ILE A 511 -15.07 -16.72 21.78
CA ILE A 511 -14.41 -15.43 21.50
C ILE A 511 -12.90 -15.50 21.78
N PHE A 512 -12.50 -15.98 22.96
CA PHE A 512 -11.09 -16.09 23.30
C PHE A 512 -10.34 -17.06 22.38
N ALA A 513 -10.97 -18.18 22.01
CA ALA A 513 -10.41 -19.13 21.06
C ALA A 513 -10.05 -18.46 19.73
N THR A 514 -10.96 -17.67 19.16
CA THR A 514 -10.74 -16.96 17.90
C THR A 514 -9.74 -15.81 18.04
N LEU A 515 -9.77 -15.05 19.14
CA LEU A 515 -8.81 -13.96 19.37
C LEU A 515 -7.37 -14.47 19.51
N LEU A 516 -7.16 -15.56 20.25
CA LEU A 516 -5.84 -16.18 20.40
C LEU A 516 -5.34 -16.82 19.09
N ALA A 517 -6.25 -17.26 18.22
CA ALA A 517 -5.95 -17.77 16.88
C ALA A 517 -5.55 -16.67 15.88
N THR A 518 -6.04 -15.44 16.06
CA THR A 518 -5.89 -14.35 15.09
C THR A 518 -4.42 -13.99 14.77
N PRO A 519 -3.48 -13.94 15.73
CA PRO A 519 -2.04 -13.77 15.51
C PRO A 519 -1.43 -14.59 14.37
N CYS A 520 -1.68 -15.90 14.33
CA CYS A 520 -1.12 -16.77 13.29
C CYS A 520 -1.92 -16.77 12.00
N ALA A 521 -3.20 -16.38 12.06
CA ALA A 521 -4.06 -16.26 10.88
C ALA A 521 -3.84 -14.94 10.12
N GLY A 522 -3.24 -13.93 10.75
CA GLY A 522 -3.08 -12.58 10.20
C GLY A 522 -2.42 -12.50 8.81
N PRO A 523 -1.31 -13.19 8.52
CA PRO A 523 -0.72 -13.21 7.17
C PRO A 523 -1.68 -13.75 6.10
N PHE A 524 -2.57 -14.68 6.47
CA PHE A 524 -3.55 -15.30 5.58
C PHE A 524 -4.82 -14.45 5.46
N MET A 525 -5.26 -13.81 6.55
CA MET A 525 -6.47 -12.99 6.60
C MET A 525 -6.25 -11.57 6.05
N GLY A 526 -5.01 -11.06 6.05
CA GLY A 526 -4.67 -9.72 5.56
C GLY A 526 -5.15 -9.42 4.14
N PRO A 527 -4.91 -10.29 3.15
CA PRO A 527 -5.45 -10.14 1.80
C PRO A 527 -6.99 -10.17 1.75
N ILE A 528 -7.64 -11.07 2.51
CA ILE A 528 -9.10 -11.17 2.57
C ILE A 528 -9.71 -9.88 3.15
N LEU A 529 -9.09 -9.30 4.19
CA LEU A 529 -9.49 -8.01 4.76
C LEU A 529 -9.36 -6.87 3.74
N ALA A 530 -8.24 -6.80 3.03
CA ALA A 530 -8.02 -5.78 2.00
C ALA A 530 -9.00 -5.91 0.83
N TRP A 531 -9.36 -7.14 0.47
CA TRP A 531 -10.39 -7.44 -0.52
C TRP A 531 -11.78 -7.04 -0.03
N SER A 532 -12.15 -7.41 1.21
CA SER A 532 -13.47 -7.16 1.81
C SER A 532 -13.78 -5.67 1.92
N ALA A 533 -12.78 -4.83 2.14
CA ALA A 533 -12.91 -3.37 2.18
C ALA A 533 -13.47 -2.74 0.90
N LYS A 534 -13.49 -3.48 -0.22
CA LYS A 534 -13.97 -3.00 -1.53
C LYS A 534 -15.23 -3.68 -2.01
N GLN A 535 -15.73 -4.64 -1.25
CA GLN A 535 -16.92 -5.40 -1.60
C GLN A 535 -18.16 -4.73 -1.04
N GLU A 536 -19.30 -5.07 -1.64
CA GLU A 536 -20.58 -4.76 -1.04
C GLU A 536 -20.63 -5.36 0.39
N PRO A 537 -21.12 -4.61 1.40
CA PRO A 537 -21.13 -5.08 2.78
C PRO A 537 -21.75 -6.48 2.90
N MET A 538 -22.86 -6.75 2.21
CA MET A 538 -23.53 -8.05 2.26
C MET A 538 -22.64 -9.21 1.81
N VAL A 539 -21.85 -9.00 0.75
CA VAL A 539 -20.88 -9.98 0.23
C VAL A 539 -19.75 -10.19 1.23
N ALA A 540 -19.18 -9.10 1.77
CA ALA A 540 -18.12 -9.19 2.76
C ALA A 540 -18.61 -9.96 3.99
N PHE A 541 -19.71 -9.54 4.61
CA PHE A 541 -20.26 -10.22 5.79
C PHE A 541 -20.56 -11.69 5.53
N SER A 542 -21.10 -12.06 4.36
CA SER A 542 -21.38 -13.47 4.02
C SER A 542 -20.11 -14.33 3.98
N VAL A 543 -19.03 -13.83 3.37
CA VAL A 543 -17.74 -14.55 3.30
C VAL A 543 -17.13 -14.70 4.69
N TRP A 544 -17.15 -13.66 5.51
CA TRP A 544 -16.63 -13.68 6.88
C TRP A 544 -17.44 -14.58 7.81
N THR A 545 -18.77 -14.59 7.66
CA THR A 545 -19.63 -15.54 8.36
C THR A 545 -19.31 -16.97 7.95
N MET A 546 -19.11 -17.24 6.66
CA MET A 546 -18.82 -18.59 6.19
C MET A 546 -17.43 -19.07 6.63
N LEU A 547 -16.44 -18.17 6.71
CA LEU A 547 -15.16 -18.42 7.37
C LEU A 547 -15.34 -18.79 8.85
N GLY A 548 -16.17 -18.03 9.58
CA GLY A 548 -16.50 -18.32 10.97
C GLY A 548 -17.22 -19.66 11.17
N ILE A 549 -18.18 -19.98 10.30
CA ILE A 549 -18.87 -21.28 10.27
C ILE A 549 -17.88 -22.41 9.97
N GLY A 550 -16.96 -22.22 9.03
CA GLY A 550 -15.89 -23.17 8.75
C GLY A 550 -15.01 -23.44 9.97
N MET A 551 -14.59 -22.39 10.69
CA MET A 551 -13.82 -22.53 11.92
C MET A 551 -14.64 -23.21 13.03
N ALA A 552 -15.91 -22.85 13.17
CA ALA A 552 -16.82 -23.42 14.17
C ALA A 552 -17.29 -24.85 13.84
N SER A 553 -17.09 -25.31 12.59
CA SER A 553 -17.67 -26.55 12.08
C SER A 553 -17.32 -27.81 12.87
N PRO A 554 -16.08 -28.05 13.38
CA PRO A 554 -15.80 -29.25 14.16
C PRO A 554 -16.68 -29.34 15.40
N TYR A 555 -16.92 -28.20 16.06
CA TYR A 555 -17.73 -28.10 17.27
C TYR A 555 -19.23 -28.25 16.97
N LEU A 556 -19.70 -27.68 15.86
CA LEU A 556 -21.08 -27.88 15.39
C LEU A 556 -21.34 -29.36 15.08
N VAL A 557 -20.39 -30.04 14.43
CA VAL A 557 -20.50 -31.47 14.12
C VAL A 557 -20.54 -32.31 15.41
N PHE A 558 -19.69 -32.02 16.40
CA PHE A 558 -19.73 -32.74 17.68
C PHE A 558 -21.00 -32.45 18.50
N GLY A 559 -21.55 -31.23 18.39
CA GLY A 559 -22.83 -30.87 19.01
C GLY A 559 -24.02 -31.57 18.37
N LEU A 560 -24.07 -31.66 17.03
CA LEU A 560 -25.15 -32.31 16.27
C LEU A 560 -25.06 -33.84 16.34
N PHE A 561 -23.84 -34.39 16.33
CA PHE A 561 -23.57 -35.82 16.37
C PHE A 561 -22.69 -36.18 17.57
N PRO A 562 -23.26 -36.29 18.79
CA PRO A 562 -22.50 -36.64 20.00
C PRO A 562 -21.76 -37.99 19.89
N GLN A 563 -22.25 -38.90 19.04
CA GLN A 563 -21.60 -40.18 18.77
C GLN A 563 -20.26 -40.02 18.04
N ALA A 564 -20.04 -38.92 17.29
CA ALA A 564 -18.77 -38.62 16.64
C ALA A 564 -17.64 -38.37 17.67
N VAL A 565 -17.98 -38.02 18.93
CA VAL A 565 -17.01 -37.91 20.03
C VAL A 565 -16.37 -39.27 20.34
N LYS A 566 -17.04 -40.40 20.06
CA LYS A 566 -16.47 -41.74 20.21
C LYS A 566 -15.32 -42.02 19.23
N LEU A 567 -15.23 -41.25 18.14
CA LEU A 567 -14.13 -41.33 17.17
C LEU A 567 -12.84 -40.70 17.74
N LEU A 568 -12.95 -39.87 18.77
CA LEU A 568 -11.80 -39.18 19.36
C LEU A 568 -11.01 -40.13 20.27
N PRO A 569 -9.66 -40.09 20.20
CA PRO A 569 -8.82 -40.89 21.09
C PRO A 569 -9.07 -40.50 22.55
N LYS A 570 -9.08 -41.51 23.44
CA LYS A 570 -9.26 -41.27 24.89
C LYS A 570 -8.18 -40.30 25.41
N PRO A 571 -8.54 -39.35 26.29
CA PRO A 571 -7.58 -38.42 26.86
C PRO A 571 -6.49 -39.17 27.65
N GLY A 572 -5.24 -38.78 27.45
CA GLY A 572 -4.07 -39.44 28.03
C GLY A 572 -2.75 -38.81 27.56
N MET A 573 -1.62 -39.50 27.74
CA MET A 573 -0.27 -38.98 27.43
C MET A 573 -0.07 -38.54 25.97
N TRP A 574 -0.84 -39.10 25.03
CA TRP A 574 -0.84 -38.64 23.64
C TRP A 574 -1.21 -37.15 23.51
N MET A 575 -2.17 -36.68 24.29
CA MET A 575 -2.64 -35.30 24.23
C MET A 575 -1.61 -34.33 24.79
N VAL A 576 -0.91 -34.71 25.86
CA VAL A 576 0.21 -33.95 26.43
C VAL A 576 1.34 -33.83 25.39
N ARG A 577 1.70 -34.94 24.76
CA ARG A 577 2.72 -34.96 23.68
C ARG A 577 2.31 -34.11 22.48
N PHE A 578 1.03 -34.10 22.12
CA PHE A 578 0.50 -33.28 21.03
C PHE A 578 0.53 -31.79 21.35
N LYS A 579 0.19 -31.42 22.59
CA LYS A 579 0.28 -30.04 23.10
C LYS A 579 1.72 -29.53 23.00
N GLU A 580 2.68 -30.29 23.54
CA GLU A 580 4.10 -29.92 23.53
C GLU A 580 4.67 -29.86 22.12
N PHE A 581 4.31 -30.83 21.25
CA PHE A 581 4.68 -30.81 19.83
C PHE A 581 4.18 -29.55 19.12
N SER A 582 2.94 -29.12 19.41
CA SER A 582 2.38 -27.88 18.86
C SER A 582 3.17 -26.65 19.34
N GLY A 583 3.74 -26.69 20.55
CA GLY A 583 4.68 -25.68 21.05
C GLY A 583 5.93 -25.54 20.17
N PHE A 584 6.53 -26.64 19.72
CA PHE A 584 7.65 -26.60 18.77
C PHE A 584 7.23 -26.07 17.39
N ALA A 585 6.00 -26.36 16.93
CA ALA A 585 5.47 -25.77 15.70
C ALA A 585 5.28 -24.24 15.81
N LEU A 586 4.87 -23.73 16.98
CA LEU A 586 4.86 -22.29 17.26
C LEU A 586 6.27 -21.71 17.29
N MET A 587 7.24 -22.43 17.85
CA MET A 587 8.65 -22.01 17.81
C MET A 587 9.17 -21.88 16.37
N ALA A 588 8.82 -22.81 15.48
CA ALA A 588 9.13 -22.70 14.05
C ALA A 588 8.49 -21.45 13.42
N THR A 589 7.28 -21.09 13.85
CA THR A 589 6.61 -19.85 13.40
C THR A 589 7.38 -18.61 13.88
N VAL A 590 7.89 -18.59 15.12
CA VAL A 590 8.76 -17.50 15.61
C VAL A 590 10.01 -17.36 14.74
N ILE A 591 10.68 -18.46 14.40
CA ILE A 591 11.85 -18.47 13.51
C ILE A 591 11.50 -17.88 12.15
N TYR A 592 10.31 -18.20 11.62
CA TYR A 592 9.82 -17.63 10.37
C TYR A 592 9.60 -16.11 10.45
N PHE A 593 9.04 -15.59 11.54
CA PHE A 593 8.93 -14.14 11.75
C PHE A 593 10.31 -13.46 11.83
N VAL A 594 11.28 -14.09 12.50
CA VAL A 594 12.68 -13.60 12.53
C VAL A 594 13.30 -13.57 11.14
N TYR A 595 13.04 -14.59 10.31
CA TYR A 595 13.50 -14.63 8.92
C TYR A 595 12.92 -13.50 8.06
N ILE A 596 11.64 -13.18 8.23
CA ILE A 596 10.99 -12.09 7.46
C ILE A 596 11.50 -10.71 7.86
N LEU A 597 11.87 -10.50 9.13
CA LEU A 597 12.31 -9.20 9.64
C LEU A 597 13.50 -8.65 8.84
N GLN A 598 14.52 -9.47 8.58
CA GLN A 598 15.61 -9.13 7.68
C GLN A 598 16.20 -10.38 7.00
N LYS A 599 16.34 -10.35 5.67
CA LYS A 599 16.99 -11.41 4.89
C LYS A 599 18.44 -11.68 5.32
N GLU A 600 19.12 -10.68 5.87
CA GLU A 600 20.52 -10.78 6.33
C GLU A 600 20.67 -11.72 7.55
N PHE A 601 19.59 -12.03 8.27
CA PHE A 601 19.60 -12.98 9.40
C PHE A 601 19.61 -14.45 8.99
N THR A 602 20.02 -14.79 7.77
CA THR A 602 20.04 -16.19 7.29
C THR A 602 20.92 -17.10 8.17
N LEU A 603 22.01 -16.59 8.75
CA LEU A 603 22.83 -17.32 9.73
C LEU A 603 22.10 -17.52 11.06
N THR A 604 21.43 -16.49 11.57
CA THR A 604 20.63 -16.56 12.80
C THR A 604 19.49 -17.58 12.66
N VAL A 605 18.80 -17.58 11.53
CA VAL A 605 17.71 -18.51 11.23
C VAL A 605 18.22 -19.95 11.14
N MET A 606 19.38 -20.16 10.52
CA MET A 606 20.04 -21.47 10.51
C MET A 606 20.33 -21.95 11.94
N LEU A 607 20.93 -21.11 12.79
CA LEU A 607 21.20 -21.44 14.19
C LEU A 607 19.91 -21.78 14.94
N LEU A 608 18.85 -20.99 14.79
CA LEU A 608 17.58 -21.23 15.46
C LEU A 608 16.91 -22.55 15.00
N LEU A 609 17.02 -22.92 13.72
CA LEU A 609 16.51 -24.21 13.23
C LEU A 609 17.29 -25.40 13.81
N ILE A 610 18.61 -25.25 13.97
CA ILE A 610 19.45 -26.25 14.64
C ILE A 610 19.03 -26.41 16.11
N LEU A 611 18.90 -25.30 16.83
CA LEU A 611 18.45 -25.30 18.23
C LEU A 611 17.04 -25.89 18.38
N LEU A 612 16.13 -25.59 17.45
CA LEU A 612 14.81 -26.19 17.41
C LEU A 612 14.88 -27.70 17.19
N GLY A 613 15.71 -28.17 16.26
CA GLY A 613 15.90 -29.61 16.02
C GLY A 613 16.44 -30.32 17.25
N ILE A 614 17.46 -29.76 17.91
CA ILE A 614 18.00 -30.28 19.17
C ILE A 614 16.91 -30.33 20.24
N SER A 615 16.12 -29.26 20.39
CA SER A 615 15.03 -29.19 21.36
C SER A 615 13.98 -30.28 21.14
N ILE A 616 13.57 -30.52 19.89
CA ILE A 616 12.64 -31.60 19.53
C ILE A 616 13.27 -32.96 19.82
N GLY A 617 14.54 -33.16 19.48
CA GLY A 617 15.24 -34.44 19.70
C GLY A 617 15.36 -34.80 21.18
N VAL A 618 15.73 -33.83 22.02
CA VAL A 618 15.82 -34.00 23.49
C VAL A 618 14.43 -34.24 24.08
N TRP A 619 13.42 -33.48 23.64
CA TRP A 619 12.03 -33.70 24.06
C TRP A 619 11.52 -35.11 23.70
N MET A 620 11.83 -35.60 22.49
CA MET A 620 11.44 -36.95 22.08
C MET A 620 12.06 -38.02 22.99
N ILE A 621 13.33 -37.84 23.37
CA ILE A 621 14.03 -38.72 24.30
C ILE A 621 13.34 -38.72 25.67
N GLY A 622 13.04 -37.54 26.23
CA GLY A 622 12.45 -37.41 27.56
C GLY A 622 11.01 -37.93 27.66
N ASN A 623 10.26 -37.93 26.55
CA ASN A 623 8.81 -38.14 26.59
C ASN A 623 8.33 -39.47 25.98
N PHE A 624 9.13 -40.12 25.12
CA PHE A 624 8.74 -41.38 24.45
C PHE A 624 9.39 -42.64 25.02
N TYR A 625 10.36 -42.54 25.92
CA TYR A 625 10.87 -43.71 26.63
C TYR A 625 11.29 -43.39 28.06
N THR A 626 11.12 -44.36 28.94
CA THR A 626 11.51 -44.33 30.36
C THR A 626 12.63 -45.35 30.61
N GLN A 627 13.15 -45.43 31.84
CA GLN A 627 14.22 -46.40 32.16
C GLN A 627 13.82 -47.85 31.84
N VAL A 628 12.54 -48.19 31.99
CA VAL A 628 11.95 -49.52 31.72
C VAL A 628 11.71 -49.84 30.24
N THR A 629 11.90 -48.91 29.30
CA THR A 629 11.63 -49.17 27.87
C THR A 629 12.73 -50.07 27.22
N PRO A 630 12.38 -51.06 26.37
CA PRO A 630 13.35 -51.95 25.71
C PRO A 630 14.40 -51.22 24.86
N LEU A 631 15.62 -51.75 24.82
CA LEU A 631 16.76 -51.13 24.13
C LEU A 631 16.52 -50.93 22.63
N ALA A 632 15.87 -51.90 21.97
CA ALA A 632 15.50 -51.80 20.55
C ALA A 632 14.57 -50.62 20.27
N GLN A 633 13.63 -50.34 21.19
CA GLN A 633 12.70 -49.22 21.06
C GLN A 633 13.38 -47.88 21.39
N LYS A 634 14.28 -47.84 22.37
CA LYS A 634 15.14 -46.69 22.66
C LYS A 634 16.00 -46.31 21.44
N ASN A 635 16.62 -47.29 20.78
CA ASN A 635 17.43 -47.06 19.58
C ASN A 635 16.59 -46.54 18.40
N LYS A 636 15.37 -47.06 18.20
CA LYS A 636 14.44 -46.53 17.18
C LYS A 636 14.07 -45.06 17.45
N ILE A 637 13.78 -44.70 18.70
CA ILE A 637 13.44 -43.32 19.08
C ILE A 637 14.65 -42.39 18.91
N ARG A 638 15.84 -42.80 19.36
CA ARG A 638 17.08 -42.03 19.19
C ARG A 638 17.43 -41.82 17.72
N ALA A 639 17.31 -42.87 16.90
CA ALA A 639 17.51 -42.76 15.46
C ALA A 639 16.52 -41.75 14.85
N THR A 640 15.23 -41.83 15.20
CA THR A 640 14.20 -40.91 14.70
C THR A 640 14.47 -39.46 15.13
N ALA A 641 14.83 -39.24 16.40
CA ALA A 641 15.20 -37.93 16.94
C ALA A 641 16.42 -37.36 16.20
N PHE A 642 17.47 -38.18 16.00
CA PHE A 642 18.65 -37.78 15.23
C PHE A 642 18.31 -37.44 13.78
N THR A 643 17.47 -38.24 13.11
CA THR A 643 17.03 -37.95 11.74
C THR A 643 16.26 -36.64 11.63
N ILE A 644 15.36 -36.34 12.58
CA ILE A 644 14.61 -35.07 12.58
C ILE A 644 15.55 -33.88 12.83
N THR A 645 16.46 -33.99 13.80
CA THR A 645 17.46 -32.95 14.07
C THR A 645 18.36 -32.74 12.85
N ALA A 646 18.90 -33.82 12.27
CA ALA A 646 19.74 -33.76 11.09
C ALA A 646 19.00 -33.16 9.89
N LEU A 647 17.70 -33.47 9.71
CA LEU A 647 16.87 -32.87 8.68
C LEU A 647 16.70 -31.36 8.89
N LEU A 648 16.42 -30.91 10.11
CA LEU A 648 16.26 -29.48 10.40
C LEU A 648 17.59 -28.71 10.25
N CYS A 649 18.70 -29.31 10.68
CA CYS A 649 20.05 -28.79 10.43
C CYS A 649 20.34 -28.71 8.92
N PHE A 650 20.01 -29.77 8.18
CA PHE A 650 20.17 -29.82 6.72
C PHE A 650 19.30 -28.77 6.03
N LEU A 651 18.04 -28.57 6.45
CA LEU A 651 17.17 -27.54 5.90
C LEU A 651 17.68 -26.13 6.17
N GLY A 652 18.19 -25.86 7.39
CA GLY A 652 18.81 -24.58 7.73
C GLY A 652 20.07 -24.32 6.90
N TRP A 653 20.95 -25.32 6.78
CA TRP A 653 22.15 -25.26 5.95
C TRP A 653 21.82 -25.11 4.46
N TYR A 654 20.89 -25.92 3.94
CA TYR A 654 20.45 -25.89 2.54
C TYR A 654 19.79 -24.56 2.20
N GLY A 655 19.00 -24.00 3.11
CA GLY A 655 18.44 -22.65 2.98
C GLY A 655 19.53 -21.58 2.87
N ASN A 656 20.55 -21.64 3.72
CA ASN A 656 21.71 -20.74 3.67
C ASN A 656 22.53 -20.91 2.37
N TYR A 657 22.80 -22.16 1.98
CA TYR A 657 23.51 -22.51 0.75
C TYR A 657 22.74 -21.99 -0.48
N ARG A 658 21.42 -22.19 -0.53
CA ARG A 658 20.57 -21.68 -1.61
C ARG A 658 20.46 -20.15 -1.59
N SER A 659 20.53 -19.50 -0.43
CA SER A 659 20.57 -18.04 -0.38
C SER A 659 21.87 -17.46 -0.92
N ARG A 660 22.99 -18.20 -0.81
CA ARG A 660 24.30 -17.78 -1.34
C ARG A 660 24.53 -18.16 -2.80
N ASN A 661 24.07 -19.35 -3.19
CA ASN A 661 24.32 -19.96 -4.50
C ASN A 661 23.05 -20.11 -5.34
N GLY A 662 21.96 -19.46 -4.93
CA GLY A 662 20.68 -19.53 -5.61
C GLY A 662 20.75 -18.89 -6.98
N LEU A 663 20.15 -19.55 -7.96
CA LEU A 663 20.00 -19.01 -9.30
C LEU A 663 18.97 -17.87 -9.27
N GLU A 664 19.42 -16.62 -9.17
CA GLU A 664 18.54 -15.45 -9.29
C GLU A 664 18.54 -14.92 -10.74
N LEU A 665 17.37 -14.47 -11.21
CA LEU A 665 17.30 -13.64 -12.42
C LEU A 665 18.11 -12.35 -12.21
N PRO A 666 18.61 -11.70 -13.27
CA PRO A 666 19.36 -10.45 -13.20
C PRO A 666 18.45 -9.26 -12.83
N TRP A 667 17.84 -9.33 -11.64
CA TRP A 667 16.86 -8.38 -11.16
C TRP A 667 17.48 -7.01 -10.96
N GLU A 668 16.92 -6.02 -11.64
CA GLU A 668 17.16 -4.62 -11.33
C GLU A 668 16.12 -4.09 -10.35
N ASN A 669 16.53 -3.18 -9.47
CA ASN A 669 15.57 -2.47 -8.62
C ASN A 669 14.60 -1.67 -9.49
N PHE A 670 13.31 -1.88 -9.25
CA PHE A 670 12.25 -1.14 -9.94
C PHE A 670 12.34 0.36 -9.63
N SER A 671 12.24 1.17 -10.67
CA SER A 671 11.92 2.59 -10.57
C SER A 671 11.16 3.04 -11.81
N THR A 672 10.33 4.06 -11.66
CA THR A 672 9.56 4.65 -12.75
C THR A 672 10.47 5.14 -13.88
N GLN A 673 11.65 5.67 -13.54
CA GLN A 673 12.63 6.16 -14.51
C GLN A 673 13.21 5.04 -15.35
N LYS A 674 13.63 3.93 -14.71
CA LYS A 674 14.19 2.77 -15.41
C LYS A 674 13.13 2.13 -16.30
N LEU A 675 11.94 1.90 -15.77
CA LEU A 675 10.83 1.34 -16.54
C LEU A 675 10.48 2.21 -17.76
N GLN A 676 10.46 3.54 -17.62
CA GLN A 676 10.22 4.45 -18.75
C GLN A 676 11.36 4.38 -19.78
N ALA A 677 12.61 4.31 -19.35
CA ALA A 677 13.76 4.16 -20.24
C ALA A 677 13.67 2.84 -21.05
N SER A 678 13.36 1.73 -20.40
CA SER A 678 13.16 0.42 -21.05
C SER A 678 12.03 0.43 -22.07
N ARG A 679 10.92 1.13 -21.75
CA ARG A 679 9.78 1.30 -22.68
C ARG A 679 10.17 2.13 -23.91
N ILE A 680 10.96 3.19 -23.73
CA ILE A 680 11.47 4.01 -24.85
C ILE A 680 12.44 3.20 -25.72
N ASN A 681 13.30 2.39 -25.08
CA ASN A 681 14.25 1.50 -25.74
C ASN A 681 13.59 0.28 -26.39
N LYS A 682 12.25 0.18 -26.35
CA LYS A 682 11.45 -0.89 -26.97
C LYS A 682 11.88 -2.30 -26.54
N LYS A 683 12.32 -2.46 -25.29
CA LYS A 683 12.68 -3.75 -24.73
C LYS A 683 11.45 -4.49 -24.20
N THR A 684 11.50 -5.82 -24.20
CA THR A 684 10.51 -6.63 -23.46
C THR A 684 10.89 -6.59 -21.99
N ILE A 685 9.90 -6.36 -21.13
CA ILE A 685 10.13 -6.09 -19.71
C ILE A 685 9.35 -7.09 -18.88
N LEU A 686 10.00 -7.72 -17.90
CA LEU A 686 9.39 -8.58 -16.89
C LEU A 686 9.52 -7.92 -15.52
N ILE A 687 8.40 -7.64 -14.85
CA ILE A 687 8.36 -6.96 -13.56
C ILE A 687 7.75 -7.89 -12.53
N ASP A 688 8.43 -8.11 -11.41
CA ASP A 688 7.91 -8.85 -10.26
C ASP A 688 7.65 -7.92 -9.08
N PHE A 689 6.37 -7.72 -8.74
CA PHE A 689 5.94 -7.01 -7.53
C PHE A 689 5.83 -8.02 -6.39
N THR A 690 6.79 -7.93 -5.46
CA THR A 690 7.03 -8.93 -4.42
C THR A 690 7.20 -8.27 -3.05
N ALA A 691 7.30 -9.07 -1.98
CA ALA A 691 7.73 -8.62 -0.67
C ALA A 691 8.39 -9.77 0.12
N SER A 692 9.16 -9.43 1.15
CA SER A 692 9.80 -10.40 2.07
C SER A 692 8.77 -11.19 2.87
N TRP A 693 7.71 -10.53 3.33
CA TRP A 693 6.63 -11.10 4.14
C TRP A 693 5.57 -11.83 3.31
N CYS A 694 5.64 -11.80 1.97
CA CYS A 694 4.63 -12.36 1.08
C CYS A 694 4.96 -13.80 0.68
N PRO A 695 4.29 -14.83 1.24
CA PRO A 695 4.63 -16.23 0.97
C PRO A 695 4.37 -16.61 -0.49
N ASN A 696 3.25 -16.16 -1.06
CA ASN A 696 2.89 -16.45 -2.45
C ASN A 696 3.89 -15.83 -3.44
N CYS A 697 4.47 -14.68 -3.10
CA CYS A 697 5.53 -14.06 -3.89
C CYS A 697 6.80 -14.95 -3.87
N LYS A 698 7.17 -15.49 -2.71
CA LYS A 698 8.30 -16.42 -2.58
C LYS A 698 8.09 -17.75 -3.26
N VAL A 699 6.84 -18.23 -3.31
CA VAL A 699 6.46 -19.40 -4.12
C VAL A 699 6.74 -19.10 -5.60
N ASN A 700 6.22 -18.01 -6.16
CA ASN A 700 6.45 -17.64 -7.57
C ASN A 700 7.94 -17.45 -7.89
N GLU A 701 8.68 -16.79 -7.00
CA GLU A 701 10.15 -16.68 -7.09
C GLU A 701 10.78 -18.09 -7.22
N GLY A 702 10.42 -19.03 -6.34
CA GLY A 702 11.04 -20.36 -6.30
C GLY A 702 10.60 -21.35 -7.38
N ILE A 703 9.37 -21.26 -7.89
CA ILE A 703 8.79 -22.25 -8.81
C ILE A 703 8.76 -21.80 -10.28
N ALA A 704 8.81 -20.50 -10.55
CA ALA A 704 8.65 -19.98 -11.92
C ALA A 704 9.73 -18.97 -12.31
N LEU A 705 10.01 -17.96 -11.48
CA LEU A 705 10.90 -16.86 -11.86
C LEU A 705 12.38 -17.25 -11.79
N ASN A 706 12.86 -17.69 -10.62
CA ASN A 706 14.26 -18.02 -10.36
C ASN A 706 14.56 -19.48 -10.74
N ARG A 707 14.32 -19.81 -12.01
CA ARG A 707 14.52 -21.13 -12.62
C ARG A 707 15.48 -21.05 -13.78
N LYS A 708 16.20 -22.15 -14.04
CA LYS A 708 17.21 -22.20 -15.11
C LYS A 708 16.60 -21.91 -16.48
N LYS A 709 15.45 -22.52 -16.82
CA LYS A 709 14.81 -22.29 -18.12
C LYS A 709 14.33 -20.85 -18.27
N THR A 710 13.80 -20.25 -17.22
CA THR A 710 13.39 -18.83 -17.22
C THR A 710 14.61 -17.92 -17.41
N LEU A 711 15.72 -18.18 -16.70
CA LEU A 711 16.96 -17.42 -16.87
C LEU A 711 17.52 -17.55 -18.30
N ASP A 712 17.56 -18.76 -18.83
CA ASP A 712 18.06 -19.02 -20.19
C ASP A 712 17.17 -18.30 -21.23
N PHE A 713 15.85 -18.29 -21.03
CA PHE A 713 14.90 -17.57 -21.88
C PHE A 713 15.11 -16.05 -21.81
N VAL A 714 15.21 -15.50 -20.59
CA VAL A 714 15.43 -14.07 -20.34
C VAL A 714 16.73 -13.60 -21.00
N LYS A 715 17.82 -14.37 -20.86
CA LYS A 715 19.09 -14.06 -21.52
C LYS A 715 19.02 -14.17 -23.04
N LYS A 716 18.39 -15.24 -23.56
CA LYS A 716 18.27 -15.48 -25.00
C LYS A 716 17.49 -14.38 -25.73
N HIS A 717 16.47 -13.83 -25.07
CA HIS A 717 15.57 -12.82 -25.66
C HIS A 717 15.84 -11.39 -25.17
N ASP A 718 16.92 -11.19 -24.42
CA ASP A 718 17.35 -9.88 -23.88
C ASP A 718 16.20 -9.14 -23.17
N ILE A 719 15.53 -9.86 -22.27
CA ILE A 719 14.39 -9.35 -21.49
C ILE A 719 14.93 -8.62 -20.26
N GLU A 720 14.52 -7.37 -20.07
CA GLU A 720 14.87 -6.60 -18.88
C GLU A 720 13.98 -7.00 -17.69
N THR A 721 14.59 -7.32 -16.55
CA THR A 721 13.88 -7.80 -15.37
C THR A 721 13.91 -6.79 -14.23
N PHE A 722 12.75 -6.38 -13.72
CA PHE A 722 12.62 -5.46 -12.59
C PHE A 722 11.98 -6.12 -11.37
N LYS A 723 12.54 -5.86 -10.20
CA LYS A 723 11.99 -6.27 -8.91
C LYS A 723 11.42 -5.07 -8.17
N ALA A 724 10.11 -5.05 -8.00
CA ALA A 724 9.37 -4.06 -7.24
C ALA A 724 9.12 -4.58 -5.81
N ASP A 725 10.08 -4.31 -4.91
CA ASP A 725 10.01 -4.74 -3.51
C ASP A 725 9.06 -3.86 -2.67
N PHE A 726 7.89 -4.41 -2.36
CA PHE A 726 6.84 -3.77 -1.58
C PHE A 726 6.92 -4.05 -0.07
N SER A 727 8.03 -4.62 0.43
CA SER A 727 8.22 -4.93 1.86
C SER A 727 8.06 -3.69 2.75
N GLY A 728 8.56 -2.53 2.31
CA GLY A 728 8.53 -1.28 3.06
C GLY A 728 7.41 -0.29 2.68
N PHE A 729 6.36 -0.71 1.95
CA PHE A 729 5.29 0.17 1.47
C PHE A 729 5.77 1.38 0.64
N SER A 730 6.48 1.14 -0.47
CA SER A 730 6.82 2.22 -1.40
C SER A 730 5.55 2.83 -2.03
N PRO A 731 5.29 4.15 -1.89
CA PRO A 731 4.16 4.82 -2.54
C PRO A 731 4.22 4.72 -4.07
N GLU A 732 5.43 4.67 -4.64
CA GLU A 732 5.68 4.48 -6.07
C GLU A 732 5.15 3.12 -6.54
N ILE A 733 5.54 2.04 -5.85
CA ILE A 733 5.10 0.68 -6.17
C ILE A 733 3.58 0.55 -6.01
N LYS A 734 3.00 1.15 -4.96
CA LYS A 734 1.54 1.19 -4.76
C LYS A 734 0.81 1.89 -5.91
N ALA A 735 1.35 2.98 -6.44
CA ALA A 735 0.77 3.67 -7.59
C ALA A 735 0.83 2.79 -8.85
N TRP A 736 1.92 2.05 -9.05
CA TRP A 736 2.06 1.12 -10.18
C TRP A 736 1.15 -0.11 -10.07
N LEU A 737 0.99 -0.68 -8.87
CA LEU A 737 0.01 -1.73 -8.62
C LEU A 737 -1.37 -1.25 -9.11
N LYS A 738 -1.80 -0.04 -8.70
CA LYS A 738 -3.08 0.55 -9.12
C LYS A 738 -3.20 0.73 -10.64
N ARG A 739 -2.13 1.15 -11.31
CA ARG A 739 -2.10 1.29 -12.79
C ARG A 739 -2.33 -0.05 -13.49
N PHE A 740 -1.77 -1.13 -12.96
CA PHE A 740 -2.04 -2.48 -13.43
C PHE A 740 -3.34 -3.08 -12.87
N LYS A 741 -4.25 -2.25 -12.32
CA LYS A 741 -5.51 -2.66 -11.68
C LYS A 741 -5.30 -3.75 -10.59
N SER A 742 -4.16 -3.74 -9.90
CA SER A 742 -3.87 -4.57 -8.72
C SER A 742 -3.80 -3.72 -7.47
N GLU A 743 -4.20 -4.26 -6.33
CA GLU A 743 -4.06 -3.59 -5.03
C GLU A 743 -3.34 -4.46 -3.99
N THR A 744 -2.98 -5.69 -4.39
CA THR A 744 -2.24 -6.66 -3.60
C THR A 744 -1.08 -7.22 -4.42
N ILE A 745 -0.15 -7.85 -3.70
CA ILE A 745 0.93 -8.70 -4.22
C ILE A 745 0.58 -10.17 -3.91
N PRO A 746 1.12 -11.17 -4.64
CA PRO A 746 2.04 -11.05 -5.78
C PRO A 746 1.40 -10.43 -7.02
N LEU A 747 2.19 -9.70 -7.80
CA LEU A 747 1.81 -9.27 -9.14
C LEU A 747 3.03 -9.40 -10.06
N THR A 748 2.92 -10.18 -11.12
CA THR A 748 3.97 -10.27 -12.14
C THR A 748 3.44 -9.69 -13.45
N VAL A 749 4.19 -8.79 -14.07
CA VAL A 749 3.78 -8.06 -15.27
C VAL A 749 4.79 -8.26 -16.39
N ILE A 750 4.32 -8.57 -17.59
CA ILE A 750 5.14 -8.63 -18.80
C ILE A 750 4.67 -7.53 -19.76
N ILE A 751 5.58 -6.65 -20.17
CA ILE A 751 5.33 -5.61 -21.17
C ILE A 751 6.08 -6.00 -22.45
N PRO A 752 5.38 -6.28 -23.56
CA PRO A 752 6.02 -6.60 -24.83
C PRO A 752 6.84 -5.43 -25.39
N ALA A 753 7.95 -5.75 -26.05
CA ALA A 753 8.68 -4.79 -26.88
C ALA A 753 7.75 -4.16 -27.94
N ASN A 754 8.03 -2.91 -28.33
CA ASN A 754 7.22 -2.11 -29.26
C ASN A 754 5.76 -1.82 -28.84
N LYS A 755 5.25 -2.40 -27.74
CA LYS A 755 3.88 -2.15 -27.24
C LYS A 755 3.92 -1.66 -25.79
N PRO A 756 4.44 -0.44 -25.56
CA PRO A 756 4.70 0.05 -24.21
C PRO A 756 3.44 0.23 -23.35
N ASN A 757 2.24 0.27 -23.95
CA ASN A 757 0.97 0.43 -23.24
C ASN A 757 0.19 -0.89 -23.13
N THR A 758 0.77 -2.04 -23.53
CA THR A 758 0.16 -3.37 -23.37
C THR A 758 0.88 -4.13 -22.25
N ALA A 759 0.14 -4.77 -21.36
CA ALA A 759 0.72 -5.54 -20.25
C ALA A 759 -0.02 -6.87 -20.03
N ILE A 760 0.72 -7.97 -19.98
CA ILE A 760 0.21 -9.28 -19.54
C ILE A 760 0.41 -9.35 -18.03
N VAL A 761 -0.64 -9.69 -17.27
CA VAL A 761 -0.62 -9.53 -15.81
C VAL A 761 -1.00 -10.83 -15.09
N PHE A 762 -0.11 -11.33 -14.24
CA PHE A 762 -0.35 -12.45 -13.33
C PHE A 762 -0.64 -11.93 -11.92
N ARG A 763 -1.79 -12.31 -11.34
CA ARG A 763 -2.20 -11.89 -9.98
C ARG A 763 -2.12 -13.01 -8.94
N THR A 764 -1.84 -14.23 -9.38
CA THR A 764 -1.90 -15.45 -8.56
C THR A 764 -0.60 -16.23 -8.65
N ILE A 765 -0.58 -17.41 -8.05
CA ILE A 765 0.49 -18.38 -8.24
C ILE A 765 0.45 -18.88 -9.70
N PHE A 766 1.62 -19.01 -10.33
CA PHE A 766 1.75 -19.52 -11.70
C PHE A 766 2.94 -20.47 -11.85
N SER A 767 2.90 -21.35 -12.84
CA SER A 767 3.96 -22.31 -13.12
C SER A 767 5.05 -21.73 -14.01
N GLU A 768 6.24 -22.33 -13.98
CA GLU A 768 7.34 -22.03 -14.93
C GLU A 768 6.87 -22.13 -16.38
N LYS A 769 6.05 -23.14 -16.71
CA LYS A 769 5.49 -23.34 -18.05
C LYS A 769 4.61 -22.15 -18.47
N ALA A 770 3.69 -21.73 -17.59
CA ALA A 770 2.81 -20.61 -17.88
C ALA A 770 3.58 -19.29 -18.05
N LEU A 771 4.63 -19.07 -17.25
CA LEU A 771 5.49 -17.91 -17.40
C LEU A 771 6.21 -17.91 -18.77
N ILE A 772 6.87 -19.02 -19.13
CA ILE A 772 7.60 -19.13 -20.40
C ILE A 772 6.66 -18.97 -21.60
N GLU A 773 5.47 -19.57 -21.55
CA GLU A 773 4.46 -19.44 -22.61
C GLU A 773 4.05 -17.97 -22.83
N ASN A 774 3.85 -17.22 -21.74
CA ASN A 774 3.49 -15.80 -21.84
C ASN A 774 4.67 -14.89 -22.20
N LEU A 775 5.89 -15.24 -21.81
CA LEU A 775 7.09 -14.53 -22.26
C LEU A 775 7.28 -14.74 -23.77
N ASN A 776 7.08 -15.96 -24.27
CA ASN A 776 7.08 -16.23 -25.70
C ASN A 776 5.96 -15.47 -26.43
N TYR A 777 4.74 -15.48 -25.88
CA TYR A 777 3.63 -14.71 -26.42
C TYR A 777 3.92 -13.20 -26.45
N ALA A 778 4.59 -12.64 -25.45
CA ALA A 778 5.02 -11.25 -25.45
C ALA A 778 6.05 -10.97 -26.56
N VAL A 779 7.02 -11.86 -26.76
CA VAL A 779 8.00 -11.75 -27.86
C VAL A 779 7.31 -11.82 -29.23
N GLU A 780 6.30 -12.67 -29.40
CA GLU A 780 5.49 -12.73 -30.63
C GLU A 780 4.64 -11.47 -30.84
N LEU A 781 3.97 -10.99 -29.79
CA LEU A 781 3.19 -9.75 -29.82
C LEU A 781 4.03 -8.54 -30.24
N SER A 782 5.31 -8.54 -29.86
CA SER A 782 6.28 -7.49 -30.17
C SER A 782 6.60 -7.38 -31.67
N LYS A 783 6.32 -8.45 -32.44
CA LYS A 783 6.52 -8.53 -33.89
C LYS A 783 5.26 -8.15 -34.70
N THR A 784 4.11 -8.00 -34.05
CA THR A 784 2.82 -7.81 -34.72
C THR A 784 2.44 -6.32 -34.80
N PRO A 785 2.11 -5.76 -35.97
CA PRO A 785 1.66 -4.36 -36.11
C PRO A 785 0.37 -4.07 -35.33
N ASP A 786 0.19 -2.83 -34.89
CA ASP A 786 -0.96 -2.41 -34.04
C ASP A 786 -2.34 -2.59 -34.70
N SER A 787 -2.41 -2.66 -36.03
CA SER A 787 -3.67 -2.75 -36.79
C SER A 787 -4.41 -4.10 -36.69
N LYS A 788 -3.78 -5.17 -36.18
CA LYS A 788 -4.38 -6.52 -36.12
C LYS A 788 -4.93 -6.95 -34.75
N ILE A 789 -4.82 -6.10 -33.72
CA ILE A 789 -5.23 -6.47 -32.34
C ILE A 789 -6.75 -6.29 -32.13
N ALA A 790 -7.41 -5.50 -32.99
CA ALA A 790 -8.84 -5.20 -32.87
C ALA A 790 -9.77 -6.39 -33.23
N THR A 791 -9.28 -7.46 -33.85
CA THR A 791 -10.11 -8.56 -34.37
C THR A 791 -10.19 -9.81 -33.49
N THR A 792 -9.45 -9.91 -32.37
CA THR A 792 -9.48 -11.12 -31.51
C THR A 792 -10.48 -11.04 -30.34
N LYS A 793 -11.56 -10.26 -30.48
CA LYS A 793 -12.65 -10.19 -29.48
C LYS A 793 -13.97 -10.83 -29.92
N GLN A 794 -14.04 -11.43 -31.12
CA GLN A 794 -15.31 -11.90 -31.68
C GLN A 794 -15.37 -13.40 -32.04
N SER A 795 -14.35 -14.20 -31.72
CA SER A 795 -14.36 -15.64 -31.98
C SER A 795 -13.99 -16.42 -30.73
N THR A 796 -14.88 -16.45 -29.75
CA THR A 796 -14.99 -17.47 -28.68
C THR A 796 -16.32 -17.20 -27.95
N ARG A 797 -17.40 -17.32 -28.71
CA ARG A 797 -18.76 -17.55 -28.22
C ARG A 797 -19.35 -18.62 -29.13
N GLU A 798 -18.84 -19.84 -28.96
CA GLU A 798 -19.53 -21.10 -29.21
C GLU A 798 -19.15 -22.05 -28.07
#